data_AF-R7U0C7-F1
#
_entry.id   AF-R7U0C7-F1
#
_cell.length_a   1.000
_cell.length_b   1.000
_cell.length_c   1.000
_cell.angle_alpha   90.00
_cell.angle_beta   90.00
_cell.angle_gamma   90.00
#
_symmetry.space_group_name_H-M   'P 1'
#
loop_
_entity.id
_entity.type
_entity.pdbx_description
1 polymer ?
#
loop_
_entity_poly.entity_id
_entity_poly.type
_entity_poly.pdbx_seq_one_letter_code
_entity_poly.pdbx_strand_id
1 'polypeptide(L)'
;MTNTVTQTKFTLNLPVSTPVKVFTEEVAKQLGYVADSFNIIYERCQDGDTSEVNVKVFEDQAMGDMCLFDGGRKRNNFTIMDKDDQQPVRVECKATDSSYDLDKFSVRSENQYTSSSSNYTSSYGGYNYSHVSPIMISETGYVGLVNQAMTCYLSSLLQTLYMTPEFRNAVYRWEYDGTPEEAVKSIPYQLQRLFLQLQTSKKRAIETTDITKSFGWESSEAWQQHDVQELCRVMFDALEKKWKKTDQANLINRLYQGHLKDYVKCLKCGKESARTDAYLDIPLVIRPFGSETAYQSVNEALNAFVEPEILNGCNQYFCDHCNLKCDAHKGLKFISFPYILTLQLKRFDFDYVTMHRIKLNDCVEFPEILNLNHLIEDPQTDSTEKKSGAASDSCEHSDEGIGDEVEMGCSASGSASEETDDSTSISASDAEAATNDRNALHSKQAGPYEYELFSIMIHSGSAAGGHYYAYIKSFIDGRWYSFNDQHVSAITNDDIKKTHGGSNFSKGSYFSPSAYTSSTNAYMLMYRQIDKAKNKEPLKVEDFPEHLKQALSSVNEQAETERRQRELERCTCRIRVYFHNPFLDRMLDTKLEIHRDQTLSDAVEMAWKHFEMDKKFSRDCVRLVKYEEALDYIDHSWEGHDDDPMGSLLGGVKTLYSFDLLMEVKNPQEEFEEYKSGERLTNMQGE
;
A
#
# COMPACT_ATOMS: atom_id res chain seq x y z
N MET A 1 6.04 31.15 -4.41
CA MET A 1 6.38 30.51 -5.70
C MET A 1 7.70 29.78 -5.49
N THR A 2 7.62 28.53 -5.04
CA THR A 2 8.77 27.65 -4.78
C THR A 2 8.69 26.52 -5.79
N ASN A 3 9.60 26.53 -6.76
CA ASN A 3 9.72 25.47 -7.77
C ASN A 3 10.12 24.16 -7.08
N THR A 4 9.17 23.24 -6.93
CA THR A 4 9.42 21.84 -6.61
C THR A 4 10.15 21.18 -7.79
N VAL A 5 11.45 20.93 -7.63
CA VAL A 5 12.25 20.16 -8.58
C VAL A 5 11.80 18.70 -8.52
N THR A 6 11.10 18.23 -9.56
CA THR A 6 10.82 16.81 -9.79
C THR A 6 12.15 16.06 -10.00
N GLN A 7 12.56 15.23 -9.03
CA GLN A 7 13.70 14.34 -9.20
C GLN A 7 13.29 13.12 -10.05
N THR A 8 13.41 13.23 -11.36
CA THR A 8 13.33 12.09 -12.28
C THR A 8 14.62 11.25 -12.20
N LYS A 9 14.50 9.96 -11.89
CA LYS A 9 15.63 9.03 -11.86
C LYS A 9 15.67 8.22 -13.16
N PHE A 10 16.83 8.19 -13.80
CA PHE A 10 17.09 7.39 -15.01
C PHE A 10 18.19 6.36 -14.74
N THR A 11 18.06 5.16 -15.30
CA THR A 11 19.08 4.11 -15.19
C THR A 11 19.65 3.80 -16.57
N LEU A 12 20.96 3.97 -16.71
CA LEU A 12 21.73 3.64 -17.91
C LEU A 12 22.54 2.36 -17.67
N ASN A 13 22.43 1.40 -18.59
CA ASN A 13 23.26 0.19 -18.58
C ASN A 13 24.35 0.34 -19.65
N LEU A 14 25.56 0.67 -19.23
CA LEU A 14 26.70 0.86 -20.12
C LEU A 14 27.86 -0.06 -19.73
N PRO A 15 28.63 -0.59 -20.70
CA PRO A 15 29.87 -1.31 -20.40
C PRO A 15 30.85 -0.47 -19.59
N VAL A 16 31.61 -1.11 -18.71
CA VAL A 16 32.63 -0.45 -17.86
C VAL A 16 33.74 0.20 -18.69
N SER A 17 33.98 -0.29 -19.90
CA SER A 17 34.91 0.27 -20.89
C SER A 17 34.40 1.52 -21.61
N THR A 18 33.17 1.97 -21.35
CA THR A 18 32.61 3.15 -22.01
C THR A 18 33.41 4.40 -21.62
N PRO A 19 33.92 5.19 -22.59
CA PRO A 19 34.57 6.47 -22.30
C PRO A 19 33.61 7.46 -21.64
N VAL A 20 34.11 8.25 -20.70
CA VAL A 20 33.32 9.25 -19.96
C VAL A 20 32.64 10.26 -20.89
N LYS A 21 33.29 10.63 -22.00
CA LYS A 21 32.70 11.48 -23.04
C LYS A 21 31.43 10.88 -23.66
N VAL A 22 31.48 9.59 -24.01
CA VAL A 22 30.34 8.86 -24.59
C VAL A 22 29.22 8.70 -23.57
N PHE A 23 29.55 8.51 -22.29
CA PHE A 23 28.56 8.50 -21.20
C PHE A 23 27.83 9.85 -21.08
N THR A 24 28.57 10.97 -21.14
CA THR A 24 27.98 12.32 -21.04
C THR A 24 27.06 12.62 -22.22
N GLU A 25 27.46 12.21 -23.43
CA GLU A 25 26.65 12.34 -24.65
C GLU A 25 25.36 11.48 -24.58
N GLU A 26 25.44 10.25 -24.05
CA GLU A 26 24.26 9.38 -23.93
C GLU A 26 23.28 9.88 -22.86
N VAL A 27 23.78 10.42 -21.74
CA VAL A 27 22.95 11.09 -20.73
C VAL A 27 22.24 12.31 -21.33
N ALA A 28 22.96 13.13 -22.11
CA ALA A 28 22.41 14.31 -22.76
C ALA A 28 21.30 13.95 -23.76
N LYS A 29 21.54 12.92 -24.58
CA LYS A 29 20.58 12.38 -25.56
C LYS A 29 19.33 11.83 -24.90
N GLN A 30 19.49 11.06 -23.81
CA GLN A 30 18.35 10.45 -23.12
C GLN A 30 17.47 11.47 -22.41
N LEU A 31 18.05 12.60 -21.99
CA LEU A 31 17.34 13.68 -21.29
C LEU A 31 16.92 14.84 -22.19
N GLY A 32 17.30 14.83 -23.48
CA GLY A 32 16.98 15.88 -24.44
C GLY A 32 17.71 17.20 -24.23
N TYR A 33 18.90 17.16 -23.61
CA TYR A 33 19.73 18.33 -23.35
C TYR A 33 20.97 18.37 -24.26
N VAL A 34 21.53 19.56 -24.46
CA VAL A 34 22.85 19.72 -25.11
C VAL A 34 23.93 19.24 -24.12
N ALA A 35 24.81 18.32 -24.54
CA ALA A 35 25.79 17.65 -23.67
C ALA A 35 26.70 18.59 -22.86
N ASP A 36 26.97 19.79 -23.40
CA ASP A 36 27.82 20.78 -22.74
C ASP A 36 27.09 21.74 -21.78
N SER A 37 25.77 21.64 -21.70
CA SER A 37 24.92 22.57 -20.95
C SER A 37 24.69 22.20 -19.47
N PHE A 38 25.20 21.07 -19.01
CA PHE A 38 25.08 20.61 -17.63
C PHE A 38 26.36 19.95 -17.11
N ASN A 39 26.44 19.76 -15.80
CA ASN A 39 27.48 19.01 -15.12
C ASN A 39 26.92 17.69 -14.59
N ILE A 40 27.71 16.62 -14.67
CA ILE A 40 27.39 15.34 -14.03
C ILE A 40 28.35 15.17 -12.86
N ILE A 41 27.81 15.01 -11.66
CA ILE A 41 28.59 14.82 -10.42
C ILE A 41 28.43 13.39 -9.95
N TYR A 42 29.55 12.81 -9.54
CA TYR A 42 29.65 11.48 -8.95
C TYR A 42 30.21 11.61 -7.54
N GLU A 43 29.54 11.01 -6.56
CA GLU A 43 30.07 10.88 -5.20
C GLU A 43 31.07 9.72 -5.14
N ARG A 44 32.35 10.06 -4.97
CA ARG A 44 33.44 9.09 -4.80
C ARG A 44 33.76 8.94 -3.31
N CYS A 45 33.69 7.71 -2.81
CA CYS A 45 34.08 7.35 -1.45
C CYS A 45 35.44 6.65 -1.49
N GLN A 46 36.46 7.22 -0.84
CA GLN A 46 37.77 6.59 -0.62
C GLN A 46 38.15 6.73 0.85
N ASP A 47 38.58 5.63 1.48
CA ASP A 47 39.09 5.59 2.86
C ASP A 47 38.20 6.29 3.91
N GLY A 48 36.88 6.21 3.75
CA GLY A 48 35.90 6.76 4.68
C GLY A 48 35.58 8.25 4.50
N ASP A 49 36.14 8.91 3.48
CA ASP A 49 35.81 10.29 3.10
C ASP A 49 35.00 10.32 1.79
N THR A 50 33.97 11.16 1.73
CA THR A 50 33.07 11.28 0.57
C THR A 50 33.36 12.58 -0.15
N SER A 51 33.78 12.50 -1.41
CA SER A 51 34.07 13.66 -2.25
C SER A 51 33.20 13.68 -3.50
N GLU A 52 32.63 14.84 -3.81
CA GLU A 52 31.88 15.07 -5.05
C GLU A 52 32.86 15.42 -6.18
N VAL A 53 32.82 14.66 -7.28
CA VAL A 53 33.71 14.89 -8.42
C VAL A 53 32.90 15.09 -9.70
N ASN A 54 33.22 16.15 -10.43
CA ASN A 54 32.64 16.39 -11.75
C ASN A 54 33.24 15.40 -12.75
N VAL A 55 32.36 14.65 -13.42
CA VAL A 55 32.70 13.62 -14.39
C VAL A 55 33.52 14.19 -15.57
N LYS A 56 33.34 15.48 -15.93
CA LYS A 56 34.12 16.14 -17.01
C LYS A 56 35.62 16.17 -16.76
N VAL A 57 36.08 16.08 -15.51
CA VAL A 57 37.51 16.05 -15.18
C VAL A 57 38.21 14.79 -15.72
N PHE A 58 37.44 13.74 -16.03
CA PHE A 58 37.93 12.45 -16.51
C PHE A 58 37.46 12.16 -17.95
N GLU A 59 37.24 13.19 -18.78
CA GLU A 59 36.67 13.03 -20.14
C GLU A 59 37.41 12.02 -21.03
N ASP A 60 38.72 11.87 -20.82
CA ASP A 60 39.61 10.97 -21.56
C ASP A 60 39.77 9.57 -20.93
N GLN A 61 39.06 9.27 -19.83
CA GLN A 61 39.14 7.98 -19.13
C GLN A 61 37.90 7.11 -19.39
N ALA A 62 38.04 5.80 -19.15
CA ALA A 62 36.90 4.89 -19.13
C ALA A 62 36.14 5.02 -17.79
N MET A 63 34.82 4.80 -17.81
CA MET A 63 33.98 4.84 -16.61
C MET A 63 34.48 3.89 -15.51
N GLY A 64 35.11 2.77 -15.88
CA GLY A 64 35.72 1.82 -14.94
C GLY A 64 36.94 2.32 -14.17
N ASP A 65 37.69 3.28 -14.72
CA ASP A 65 38.87 3.85 -14.07
C ASP A 65 38.47 4.96 -13.08
N MET A 66 37.32 5.61 -13.34
CA MET A 66 36.72 6.62 -12.46
C MET A 66 35.86 6.01 -11.35
N CYS A 67 35.05 5.00 -11.68
CA CYS A 67 34.09 4.38 -10.76
C CYS A 67 34.69 3.14 -10.09
N LEU A 68 35.33 3.32 -8.93
CA LEU A 68 35.78 2.20 -8.12
C LEU A 68 34.56 1.41 -7.62
N PHE A 69 34.36 0.20 -8.15
CA PHE A 69 33.39 -0.78 -7.63
C PHE A 69 33.90 -1.37 -6.31
N ASP A 70 33.97 -0.56 -5.26
CA ASP A 70 34.39 -1.05 -3.96
C ASP A 70 33.22 -1.72 -3.22
N GLY A 71 33.48 -2.87 -2.59
CA GLY A 71 32.52 -3.54 -1.70
C GLY A 71 31.26 -4.16 -2.33
N GLY A 72 31.28 -4.59 -3.59
CA GLY A 72 30.19 -5.41 -4.16
C GLY A 72 28.92 -4.66 -4.57
N ARG A 73 28.96 -3.33 -4.69
CA ARG A 73 27.87 -2.53 -5.28
C ARG A 73 27.82 -2.75 -6.80
N LYS A 74 26.63 -3.05 -7.34
CA LYS A 74 26.39 -3.24 -8.79
C LYS A 74 25.92 -1.98 -9.52
N ARG A 75 25.80 -0.84 -8.83
CA ARG A 75 25.22 0.41 -9.38
C ARG A 75 25.89 1.65 -8.78
N ASN A 76 26.14 2.64 -9.62
CA ASN A 76 26.68 3.96 -9.26
C ASN A 76 25.60 5.02 -9.49
N ASN A 77 25.51 6.00 -8.60
CA ASN A 77 24.55 7.11 -8.70
C ASN A 77 25.28 8.36 -9.19
N PHE A 78 24.66 9.07 -10.14
CA PHE A 78 25.17 10.32 -10.69
C PHE A 78 24.10 11.39 -10.59
N THR A 79 24.50 12.61 -10.27
CA THR A 79 23.61 13.77 -10.11
C THR A 79 23.90 14.77 -11.21
N ILE A 80 22.85 15.26 -11.88
CA ILE A 80 22.98 16.34 -12.87
C ILE A 80 22.79 17.67 -12.18
N MET A 81 23.70 18.60 -12.43
CA MET A 81 23.67 19.94 -11.88
C MET A 81 23.80 21.00 -12.97
N ASP A 82 23.24 22.17 -12.70
CA ASP A 82 23.36 23.35 -13.55
C ASP A 82 24.83 23.72 -13.73
N LYS A 83 25.17 24.17 -14.93
CA LYS A 83 26.53 24.61 -15.26
C LYS A 83 26.56 26.13 -15.12
N ASP A 84 27.38 26.64 -14.19
CA ASP A 84 27.53 28.08 -13.94
C ASP A 84 26.21 28.80 -13.63
N ASP A 85 25.33 28.18 -12.82
CA ASP A 85 23.96 28.64 -12.48
C ASP A 85 23.04 28.87 -13.70
N GLN A 86 23.38 28.31 -14.87
CA GLN A 86 22.53 28.32 -16.05
C GLN A 86 21.82 26.98 -16.22
N GLN A 87 20.50 27.03 -16.45
CA GLN A 87 19.69 25.84 -16.69
C GLN A 87 20.15 25.11 -17.95
N PRO A 88 20.10 23.76 -17.98
CA PRO A 88 20.51 22.96 -19.13
C PRO A 88 19.70 23.32 -20.38
N VAL A 89 20.40 23.52 -21.49
CA VAL A 89 19.81 23.94 -22.78
C VAL A 89 19.14 22.73 -23.43
N ARG A 90 17.83 22.82 -23.64
CA ARG A 90 17.07 21.80 -24.39
C ARG A 90 17.28 21.99 -25.89
N VAL A 91 17.34 20.89 -26.63
CA VAL A 91 17.41 20.92 -28.09
C VAL A 91 16.04 21.35 -28.64
N GLU A 92 15.95 22.51 -29.30
CA GLU A 92 14.70 22.99 -29.94
C GLU A 92 14.40 22.18 -31.22
N CYS A 93 13.28 21.46 -31.24
CA CYS A 93 12.74 20.83 -32.45
C CYS A 93 11.77 21.79 -33.15
N LYS A 94 12.05 22.16 -34.41
CA LYS A 94 11.09 22.85 -35.27
C LYS A 94 9.91 21.91 -35.57
N ALA A 95 8.70 22.43 -35.38
CA ALA A 95 7.45 21.72 -35.58
C ALA A 95 7.25 21.32 -37.06
N THR A 96 7.13 20.02 -37.30
CA THR A 96 6.37 19.45 -38.41
C THR A 96 5.57 18.29 -37.84
N ASP A 97 4.27 18.29 -38.09
CA ASP A 97 3.27 17.31 -37.63
C ASP A 97 3.77 15.86 -37.71
N SER A 98 3.89 15.21 -36.56
CA SER A 98 3.65 13.77 -36.37
C SER A 98 3.91 13.38 -34.91
N SER A 99 2.89 12.80 -34.29
CA SER A 99 2.96 12.17 -32.98
C SER A 99 3.68 10.82 -33.07
N TYR A 100 4.71 10.61 -32.26
CA TYR A 100 5.21 9.28 -31.93
C TYR A 100 5.68 9.21 -30.49
N ASP A 101 5.03 8.28 -29.78
CA ASP A 101 5.19 7.88 -28.39
C ASP A 101 6.59 7.35 -28.07
N LEU A 102 7.10 7.82 -26.93
CA LEU A 102 8.11 7.11 -26.14
C LEU A 102 7.43 5.97 -25.38
N ASP A 103 7.57 4.74 -25.85
CA ASP A 103 7.43 3.56 -24.99
C ASP A 103 8.22 2.37 -25.57
N LYS A 104 9.49 2.30 -25.22
CA LYS A 104 10.34 1.10 -25.37
C LYS A 104 11.57 1.27 -24.49
N PHE A 105 11.62 0.55 -23.36
CA PHE A 105 12.74 -0.27 -22.88
C PHE A 105 12.47 -0.71 -21.44
N SER A 106 11.85 -1.88 -21.29
CA SER A 106 11.89 -2.68 -20.05
C SER A 106 12.69 -3.95 -20.34
N VAL A 107 13.77 -4.11 -19.58
CA VAL A 107 14.72 -5.22 -19.64
C VAL A 107 14.23 -6.34 -18.72
N ARG A 108 14.19 -7.55 -19.28
CA ARG A 108 14.01 -8.84 -18.59
C ARG A 108 15.09 -9.05 -17.52
N SER A 109 14.71 -9.56 -16.36
CA SER A 109 15.64 -10.22 -15.41
C SER A 109 15.21 -11.67 -15.23
N GLU A 110 16.10 -12.58 -15.64
CA GLU A 110 16.10 -13.99 -15.24
C GLU A 110 17.02 -14.17 -14.03
N ASN A 111 16.51 -14.89 -13.03
CA ASN A 111 17.31 -15.56 -12.01
C ASN A 111 17.55 -17.00 -12.48
N GLN A 112 18.80 -17.46 -12.45
CA GLN A 112 19.10 -18.89 -12.30
C GLN A 112 20.20 -19.09 -11.26
N TYR A 113 19.90 -19.96 -10.30
CA TYR A 113 20.85 -20.67 -9.47
C TYR A 113 21.34 -21.92 -10.20
N THR A 114 22.60 -22.25 -9.93
CA THR A 114 23.39 -23.37 -10.42
C THR A 114 22.85 -24.75 -10.06
N SER A 115 22.93 -25.70 -11.00
CA SER A 115 23.31 -27.09 -10.70
C SER A 115 23.82 -27.81 -11.96
N SER A 116 24.60 -28.84 -11.72
CA SER A 116 25.69 -29.43 -12.50
C SER A 116 25.32 -30.45 -13.59
N SER A 117 26.14 -30.45 -14.66
CA SER A 117 26.66 -31.58 -15.47
C SER A 117 25.70 -32.65 -16.02
N SER A 118 25.57 -32.74 -17.36
CA SER A 118 26.09 -33.84 -18.21
C SER A 118 25.41 -33.91 -19.59
N ASN A 119 26.19 -34.37 -20.59
CA ASN A 119 25.92 -34.45 -22.03
C ASN A 119 24.64 -35.23 -22.40
N TYR A 120 23.95 -34.85 -23.48
CA TYR A 120 23.71 -35.67 -24.70
C TYR A 120 22.79 -34.92 -25.71
N THR A 121 22.82 -35.44 -26.93
CA THR A 121 22.40 -34.97 -28.26
C THR A 121 20.92 -34.61 -28.53
N SER A 122 20.77 -33.66 -29.46
CA SER A 122 19.69 -33.41 -30.46
C SER A 122 18.50 -34.40 -30.53
N SER A 123 17.27 -33.87 -30.51
CA SER A 123 16.25 -34.05 -31.59
C SER A 123 14.94 -33.29 -31.28
N TYR A 124 14.24 -32.96 -32.36
CA TYR A 124 12.92 -32.32 -32.52
C TYR A 124 11.82 -32.68 -31.50
N GLY A 125 10.96 -31.70 -31.20
CA GLY A 125 9.64 -31.92 -30.60
C GLY A 125 8.90 -30.61 -30.28
N GLY A 126 7.83 -30.33 -31.02
CA GLY A 126 6.96 -29.16 -30.81
C GLY A 126 6.17 -29.24 -29.51
N TYR A 127 5.93 -28.09 -28.90
CA TYR A 127 5.10 -27.98 -27.69
C TYR A 127 3.87 -27.12 -27.96
N ASN A 128 2.71 -27.78 -27.90
CA ASN A 128 1.38 -27.18 -27.82
C ASN A 128 1.28 -26.31 -26.56
N TYR A 129 1.02 -25.01 -26.74
CA TYR A 129 0.67 -24.10 -25.66
C TYR A 129 -0.80 -24.25 -25.28
N SER A 130 -1.06 -24.93 -24.18
CA SER A 130 -2.33 -24.80 -23.43
C SER A 130 -2.02 -24.20 -22.06
N HIS A 131 -1.97 -22.87 -21.99
CA HIS A 131 -1.76 -22.16 -20.72
C HIS A 131 -3.07 -21.49 -20.28
N VAL A 132 -3.91 -22.26 -19.58
CA VAL A 132 -4.93 -21.68 -18.71
C VAL A 132 -4.18 -21.11 -17.51
N SER A 133 -4.20 -19.79 -17.31
CA SER A 133 -3.61 -19.18 -16.11
C SER A 133 -4.42 -19.63 -14.88
N PRO A 134 -3.81 -20.26 -13.86
CA PRO A 134 -4.54 -20.60 -12.65
C PRO A 134 -4.99 -19.31 -11.96
N ILE A 135 -6.29 -19.26 -11.62
CA ILE A 135 -6.90 -18.19 -10.81
C ILE A 135 -6.17 -18.20 -9.45
N MET A 136 -5.26 -17.25 -9.22
CA MET A 136 -4.53 -17.13 -7.96
C MET A 136 -5.44 -16.50 -6.90
N ILE A 137 -6.25 -17.33 -6.25
CA ILE A 137 -6.94 -16.98 -5.00
C ILE A 137 -5.87 -16.76 -3.93
N SER A 138 -6.06 -15.75 -3.09
CA SER A 138 -5.17 -15.53 -1.94
C SER A 138 -5.19 -16.75 -1.02
N GLU A 139 -4.00 -17.26 -0.65
CA GLU A 139 -3.85 -18.43 0.24
C GLU A 139 -4.48 -18.20 1.62
N THR A 140 -4.66 -16.94 2.02
CA THR A 140 -5.28 -16.54 3.30
C THR A 140 -6.80 -16.44 3.23
N GLY A 141 -7.41 -16.51 2.04
CA GLY A 141 -8.84 -16.25 1.84
C GLY A 141 -9.24 -14.77 1.85
N TYR A 142 -8.32 -13.85 2.15
CA TYR A 142 -8.56 -12.41 2.12
C TYR A 142 -7.98 -11.75 0.86
N VAL A 143 -8.68 -10.72 0.38
CA VAL A 143 -8.32 -9.98 -0.85
C VAL A 143 -7.63 -8.66 -0.49
N GLY A 144 -6.50 -8.37 -1.15
CA GLY A 144 -5.76 -7.13 -0.98
C GLY A 144 -6.36 -5.94 -1.75
N LEU A 145 -5.76 -4.77 -1.62
CA LEU A 145 -6.09 -3.58 -2.40
C LEU A 145 -4.90 -3.14 -3.25
N VAL A 146 -5.13 -2.91 -4.55
CA VAL A 146 -4.07 -2.44 -5.45
C VAL A 146 -3.72 -1.00 -5.10
N ASN A 147 -2.45 -0.76 -4.80
CA ASN A 147 -1.96 0.58 -4.49
C ASN A 147 -1.87 1.44 -5.74
N GLN A 148 -2.61 2.54 -5.76
CA GLN A 148 -2.64 3.51 -6.84
C GLN A 148 -1.63 4.62 -6.58
N ALA A 149 -0.36 4.24 -6.47
CA ALA A 149 0.76 5.09 -6.06
C ALA A 149 0.92 5.32 -4.55
N MET A 150 0.47 6.47 -4.01
CA MET A 150 0.71 6.86 -2.61
C MET A 150 -0.49 6.62 -1.71
N THR A 151 -1.46 5.81 -2.15
CA THR A 151 -2.78 5.62 -1.48
C THR A 151 -2.78 4.52 -0.41
N CYS A 152 -1.61 4.04 0.01
CA CYS A 152 -1.44 3.00 1.04
C CYS A 152 -2.17 3.30 2.37
N TYR A 153 -2.26 4.57 2.77
CA TYR A 153 -3.00 5.01 3.96
C TYR A 153 -4.51 4.75 3.83
N LEU A 154 -5.08 4.99 2.64
CA LEU A 154 -6.47 4.70 2.31
C LEU A 154 -6.71 3.19 2.29
N SER A 155 -5.83 2.41 1.65
CA SER A 155 -5.93 0.94 1.61
C SER A 155 -5.99 0.34 3.02
N SER A 156 -5.10 0.79 3.90
CA SER A 156 -5.01 0.33 5.29
C SER A 156 -6.27 0.64 6.09
N LEU A 157 -6.82 1.85 5.89
CA LEU A 157 -8.04 2.28 6.56
C LEU A 157 -9.27 1.51 6.05
N LEU A 158 -9.41 1.35 4.73
CA LEU A 158 -10.52 0.63 4.11
C LEU A 158 -10.56 -0.84 4.57
N GLN A 159 -9.41 -1.51 4.64
CA GLN A 159 -9.31 -2.88 5.16
C GLN A 159 -9.70 -2.95 6.64
N THR A 160 -9.26 -1.98 7.45
CA THR A 160 -9.63 -1.91 8.87
C THR A 160 -11.14 -1.75 9.07
N LEU A 161 -11.78 -0.87 8.30
CA LEU A 161 -13.23 -0.67 8.36
C LEU A 161 -14.01 -1.87 7.81
N TYR A 162 -13.52 -2.49 6.73
CA TYR A 162 -14.12 -3.71 6.16
C TYR A 162 -14.10 -4.86 7.16
N MET A 163 -12.99 -5.01 7.88
CA MET A 163 -12.81 -6.05 8.90
C MET A 163 -13.57 -5.76 10.20
N THR A 164 -14.21 -4.59 10.33
CA THR A 164 -15.10 -4.24 11.45
C THR A 164 -16.53 -4.68 11.12
N PRO A 165 -17.06 -5.79 11.68
CA PRO A 165 -18.31 -6.38 11.23
C PRO A 165 -19.53 -5.46 11.43
N GLU A 166 -19.58 -4.71 12.53
CA GLU A 166 -20.67 -3.79 12.83
C GLU A 166 -20.80 -2.69 11.78
N PHE A 167 -19.65 -2.15 11.35
CA PHE A 167 -19.57 -1.12 10.33
C PHE A 167 -19.92 -1.69 8.95
N ARG A 168 -19.27 -2.79 8.54
CA ARG A 168 -19.54 -3.45 7.26
C ARG A 168 -21.00 -3.88 7.11
N ASN A 169 -21.57 -4.51 8.13
CA ASN A 169 -22.96 -4.99 8.08
C ASN A 169 -23.95 -3.83 7.98
N ALA A 170 -23.64 -2.67 8.58
CA ALA A 170 -24.45 -1.47 8.45
C ALA A 170 -24.35 -0.85 7.05
N VAL A 171 -23.14 -0.81 6.46
CA VAL A 171 -22.93 -0.39 5.07
C VAL A 171 -23.70 -1.29 4.11
N TYR A 172 -23.74 -2.60 4.34
CA TYR A 172 -24.50 -3.54 3.50
C TYR A 172 -26.02 -3.39 3.59
N ARG A 173 -26.55 -2.97 4.75
CA ARG A 173 -28.00 -2.75 4.93
C ARG A 173 -28.48 -1.44 4.33
N TRP A 174 -27.58 -0.51 4.04
CA TRP A 174 -27.95 0.75 3.41
C TRP A 174 -28.30 0.51 1.93
N GLU A 175 -29.42 1.08 1.49
CA GLU A 175 -29.88 1.02 0.10
C GLU A 175 -29.64 2.38 -0.56
N TYR A 176 -29.14 2.35 -1.79
CA TYR A 176 -28.87 3.56 -2.56
C TYR A 176 -30.14 4.04 -3.28
N ASP A 177 -30.49 5.31 -3.10
CA ASP A 177 -31.73 5.92 -3.59
C ASP A 177 -31.50 6.97 -4.71
N GLY A 178 -30.26 7.15 -5.18
CA GLY A 178 -29.90 8.16 -6.18
C GLY A 178 -29.78 7.64 -7.62
N THR A 179 -29.39 8.52 -8.56
CA THR A 179 -29.22 8.15 -9.97
C THR A 179 -27.86 7.49 -10.24
N PRO A 180 -27.71 6.73 -11.35
CA PRO A 180 -26.42 6.15 -11.72
C PRO A 180 -25.26 7.15 -11.84
N GLU A 181 -25.51 8.38 -12.31
CA GLU A 181 -24.43 9.39 -12.40
C GLU A 181 -23.98 9.88 -11.01
N GLU A 182 -24.92 10.01 -10.08
CA GLU A 182 -24.62 10.37 -8.70
C GLU A 182 -23.90 9.24 -7.96
N ALA A 183 -24.13 7.99 -8.37
CA ALA A 183 -23.54 6.80 -7.77
C ALA A 183 -22.01 6.83 -7.89
N VAL A 184 -21.47 7.32 -9.02
CA VAL A 184 -20.02 7.48 -9.25
C VAL A 184 -19.38 8.44 -8.25
N LYS A 185 -20.11 9.49 -7.85
CA LYS A 185 -19.65 10.51 -6.89
C LYS A 185 -20.02 10.19 -5.44
N SER A 186 -20.73 9.09 -5.20
CA SER A 186 -21.24 8.73 -3.88
C SER A 186 -20.26 7.83 -3.14
N ILE A 187 -19.54 8.42 -2.18
CA ILE A 187 -18.59 7.69 -1.30
C ILE A 187 -19.25 6.47 -0.63
N PRO A 188 -20.44 6.56 0.00
CA PRO A 188 -21.07 5.38 0.63
C PRO A 188 -21.36 4.26 -0.37
N TYR A 189 -21.77 4.58 -1.60
CA TYR A 189 -22.07 3.59 -2.63
C TYR A 189 -20.82 2.91 -3.16
N GLN A 190 -19.76 3.68 -3.44
CA GLN A 190 -18.49 3.10 -3.87
C GLN A 190 -17.83 2.27 -2.76
N LEU A 191 -17.99 2.68 -1.49
CA LEU A 191 -17.53 1.91 -0.34
C LEU A 191 -18.29 0.57 -0.23
N GLN A 192 -19.61 0.59 -0.41
CA GLN A 192 -20.42 -0.63 -0.41
C GLN A 192 -20.02 -1.59 -1.54
N ARG A 193 -19.82 -1.08 -2.76
CA ARG A 193 -19.32 -1.88 -3.91
C ARG A 193 -17.95 -2.48 -3.63
N LEU A 194 -17.03 -1.69 -3.08
CA LEU A 194 -15.70 -2.16 -2.74
C LEU A 194 -15.75 -3.27 -1.67
N PHE A 195 -16.53 -3.10 -0.62
CA PHE A 195 -16.70 -4.12 0.42
C PHE A 195 -17.33 -5.40 -0.15
N LEU A 196 -18.30 -5.29 -1.05
CA LEU A 196 -18.89 -6.44 -1.73
C LEU A 196 -17.83 -7.19 -2.54
N GLN A 197 -16.98 -6.48 -3.28
CA GLN A 197 -15.88 -7.07 -4.05
C GLN A 197 -14.81 -7.69 -3.15
N LEU A 198 -14.44 -7.08 -2.03
CA LEU A 198 -13.50 -7.64 -1.06
C LEU A 198 -13.98 -8.97 -0.47
N GLN A 199 -15.29 -9.16 -0.33
CA GLN A 199 -15.88 -10.39 0.21
C GLN A 199 -16.08 -11.48 -0.85
N THR A 200 -16.33 -11.13 -2.11
CA THR A 200 -16.82 -12.07 -3.14
C THR A 200 -15.87 -12.29 -4.32
N SER A 201 -14.90 -11.40 -4.52
CA SER A 201 -14.00 -11.49 -5.66
C SER A 201 -13.01 -12.65 -5.53
N LYS A 202 -12.71 -13.26 -6.68
CA LYS A 202 -11.66 -14.28 -6.82
C LYS A 202 -10.29 -13.68 -7.19
N LYS A 203 -10.22 -12.35 -7.35
CA LYS A 203 -8.96 -11.64 -7.64
C LYS A 203 -8.11 -11.60 -6.37
N ARG A 204 -6.79 -11.61 -6.53
CA ARG A 204 -5.84 -11.43 -5.41
C ARG A 204 -5.98 -10.04 -4.76
N ALA A 205 -6.25 -9.01 -5.57
CA ALA A 205 -6.43 -7.65 -5.11
C ALA A 205 -7.47 -6.90 -5.94
N ILE A 206 -8.10 -5.88 -5.34
CA ILE A 206 -9.09 -5.00 -5.96
C ILE A 206 -8.53 -3.58 -6.08
N GLU A 207 -8.83 -2.92 -7.19
CA GLU A 207 -8.45 -1.52 -7.41
C GLU A 207 -9.37 -0.57 -6.66
N THR A 208 -8.82 0.50 -6.09
CA THR A 208 -9.55 1.54 -5.35
C THR A 208 -9.91 2.75 -6.22
N THR A 209 -9.97 2.61 -7.55
CA THR A 209 -10.11 3.73 -8.50
C THR A 209 -11.46 4.40 -8.35
N ASP A 210 -12.52 3.61 -8.15
CA ASP A 210 -13.88 4.12 -8.04
C ASP A 210 -14.07 4.90 -6.72
N ILE A 211 -13.46 4.45 -5.63
CA ILE A 211 -13.57 5.14 -4.33
C ILE A 211 -12.75 6.44 -4.32
N THR A 212 -11.53 6.45 -4.88
CA THR A 212 -10.71 7.68 -4.98
C THR A 212 -11.37 8.74 -5.86
N LYS A 213 -11.96 8.33 -6.98
CA LYS A 213 -12.80 9.22 -7.82
C LYS A 213 -14.00 9.80 -7.06
N SER A 214 -14.63 9.02 -6.17
CA SER A 214 -15.77 9.50 -5.38
C SER A 214 -15.39 10.56 -4.32
N PHE A 215 -14.14 10.57 -3.87
CA PHE A 215 -13.59 11.65 -3.03
C PHE A 215 -13.33 12.95 -3.82
N GLY A 216 -13.47 12.91 -5.16
CA GLY A 216 -13.12 14.00 -6.04
C GLY A 216 -11.63 14.08 -6.34
N TRP A 217 -10.85 13.04 -6.00
CA TRP A 217 -9.42 13.02 -6.26
C TRP A 217 -9.13 12.85 -7.74
N GLU A 218 -8.46 13.85 -8.33
CA GLU A 218 -7.89 13.74 -9.67
C GLU A 218 -6.55 12.99 -9.63
N SER A 219 -6.07 12.52 -10.79
CA SER A 219 -4.86 11.68 -10.93
C SER A 219 -3.60 12.27 -10.27
N SER A 220 -3.55 13.60 -10.09
CA SER A 220 -2.47 14.34 -9.43
C SER A 220 -2.55 14.29 -7.90
N GLU A 221 -3.75 14.26 -7.31
CA GLU A 221 -3.97 14.25 -5.85
C GLU A 221 -3.71 12.87 -5.24
N ALA A 222 -3.81 11.79 -6.03
CA ALA A 222 -3.43 10.43 -5.63
C ALA A 222 -1.94 10.28 -5.21
N TRP A 223 -1.10 11.27 -5.53
CA TRP A 223 0.31 11.33 -5.15
C TRP A 223 0.57 12.08 -3.84
N GLN A 224 -0.45 12.73 -3.26
CA GLN A 224 -0.33 13.41 -1.97
C GLN A 224 -0.48 12.41 -0.82
N GLN A 225 0.48 12.43 0.11
CA GLN A 225 0.35 11.68 1.36
C GLN A 225 -0.56 12.44 2.32
N HIS A 226 -1.61 11.78 2.78
CA HIS A 226 -2.52 12.32 3.78
C HIS A 226 -2.33 11.60 5.12
N ASP A 227 -2.69 12.29 6.19
CA ASP A 227 -2.80 11.67 7.51
C ASP A 227 -4.00 10.71 7.52
N VAL A 228 -3.78 9.46 7.95
CA VAL A 228 -4.84 8.45 8.07
C VAL A 228 -5.98 8.95 8.95
N GLN A 229 -5.68 9.68 10.03
CA GLN A 229 -6.69 10.16 10.97
C GLN A 229 -7.59 11.21 10.30
N GLU A 230 -7.01 12.12 9.53
CA GLU A 230 -7.76 13.14 8.79
C GLU A 230 -8.68 12.49 7.74
N LEU A 231 -8.16 11.52 6.98
CA LEU A 231 -8.94 10.77 5.99
C LEU A 231 -10.12 10.03 6.64
N CYS A 232 -9.89 9.36 7.77
CA CYS A 232 -10.93 8.66 8.53
C CYS A 232 -12.07 9.60 8.91
N ARG A 233 -11.74 10.81 9.37
CA ARG A 233 -12.73 11.82 9.76
C ARG A 233 -13.50 12.39 8.56
N VAL A 234 -12.81 12.69 7.45
CA VAL A 234 -13.46 13.15 6.21
C VAL A 234 -14.44 12.11 5.67
N MET A 235 -14.06 10.83 5.69
CA MET A 235 -14.93 9.75 5.27
C MET A 235 -16.15 9.62 6.20
N PHE A 236 -15.96 9.64 7.52
CA PHE A 236 -17.06 9.58 8.48
C PHE A 236 -18.04 10.75 8.32
N ASP A 237 -17.55 11.97 8.14
CA ASP A 237 -18.39 13.15 7.88
C ASP A 237 -19.21 12.98 6.58
N ALA A 238 -18.61 12.42 5.52
CA ALA A 238 -19.29 12.18 4.26
C ALA A 238 -20.39 11.11 4.39
N LEU A 239 -20.11 10.03 5.12
CA LEU A 239 -21.06 8.96 5.41
C LEU A 239 -22.23 9.49 6.26
N GLU A 240 -21.94 10.22 7.34
CA GLU A 240 -22.97 10.76 8.23
C GLU A 240 -23.90 11.74 7.48
N LYS A 241 -23.36 12.61 6.62
CA LYS A 241 -24.14 13.53 5.78
C LYS A 241 -25.13 12.79 4.87
N LYS A 242 -24.71 11.67 4.26
CA LYS A 242 -25.57 10.88 3.36
C LYS A 242 -26.58 10.02 4.13
N TRP A 243 -26.22 9.53 5.32
CA TRP A 243 -27.09 8.66 6.11
C TRP A 243 -28.09 9.38 7.02
N LYS A 244 -28.06 10.72 7.15
CA LYS A 244 -28.95 11.48 8.06
C LYS A 244 -30.43 11.12 8.02
N LYS A 245 -30.95 10.65 6.88
CA LYS A 245 -32.37 10.29 6.67
C LYS A 245 -32.61 8.77 6.61
N THR A 246 -31.64 7.98 7.02
CA THR A 246 -31.68 6.51 6.96
C THR A 246 -31.53 5.92 8.35
N ASP A 247 -31.80 4.62 8.49
CA ASP A 247 -31.60 3.90 9.76
C ASP A 247 -30.13 3.92 10.24
N GLN A 248 -29.19 4.26 9.36
CA GLN A 248 -27.76 4.35 9.66
C GLN A 248 -27.29 5.76 10.07
N ALA A 249 -28.21 6.73 10.24
CA ALA A 249 -27.86 8.13 10.54
C ALA A 249 -26.90 8.30 11.72
N ASN A 250 -27.06 7.49 12.77
CA ASN A 250 -26.23 7.55 13.99
C ASN A 250 -25.20 6.41 14.06
N LEU A 251 -24.86 5.77 12.94
CA LEU A 251 -23.93 4.63 12.96
C LEU A 251 -22.56 5.02 13.48
N ILE A 252 -21.97 6.09 12.94
CA ILE A 252 -20.63 6.57 13.34
C ILE A 252 -20.65 6.96 14.81
N ASN A 253 -21.64 7.74 15.22
CA ASN A 253 -21.80 8.20 16.59
C ASN A 253 -21.95 7.01 17.56
N ARG A 254 -22.73 6.00 17.21
CA ARG A 254 -22.90 4.80 18.04
C ARG A 254 -21.63 3.96 18.16
N LEU A 255 -20.83 3.87 17.09
CA LEU A 255 -19.65 3.01 17.06
C LEU A 255 -18.40 3.71 17.61
N TYR A 256 -18.12 4.94 17.18
CA TYR A 256 -16.84 5.62 17.40
C TYR A 256 -16.91 6.82 18.33
N GLN A 257 -18.09 7.34 18.69
CA GLN A 257 -18.18 8.55 19.52
C GLN A 257 -18.09 8.26 21.02
N GLY A 258 -17.14 8.93 21.68
CA GLY A 258 -17.07 9.06 23.12
C GLY A 258 -17.32 10.50 23.58
N HIS A 259 -17.33 10.70 24.90
CA HIS A 259 -17.51 12.01 25.52
C HIS A 259 -16.44 12.26 26.57
N LEU A 260 -15.91 13.48 26.57
CA LEU A 260 -14.95 13.98 27.53
C LEU A 260 -15.43 15.30 28.16
N LYS A 261 -14.93 15.59 29.35
CA LYS A 261 -15.17 16.80 30.13
C LYS A 261 -13.89 17.63 30.16
N ASP A 262 -13.88 18.78 29.50
CA ASP A 262 -12.83 19.79 29.63
C ASP A 262 -13.20 20.70 30.80
N TYR A 263 -12.39 20.70 31.87
CA TYR A 263 -12.68 21.43 33.08
C TYR A 263 -11.55 22.36 33.49
N VAL A 264 -11.92 23.46 34.13
CA VAL A 264 -11.02 24.41 34.80
C VAL A 264 -11.53 24.64 36.21
N LYS A 265 -10.72 24.25 37.19
CA LYS A 265 -11.01 24.38 38.62
C LYS A 265 -10.11 25.45 39.23
N CYS A 266 -10.71 26.54 39.70
CA CYS A 266 -10.00 27.62 40.37
C CYS A 266 -9.45 27.15 41.73
N LEU A 267 -8.15 27.34 41.99
CA LEU A 267 -7.52 26.93 43.25
C LEU A 267 -7.85 27.87 44.42
N LYS A 268 -8.31 29.09 44.13
CA LYS A 268 -8.67 30.08 45.16
C LYS A 268 -10.06 29.87 45.74
N CYS A 269 -11.07 29.64 44.91
CA CYS A 269 -12.47 29.50 45.35
C CYS A 269 -13.04 28.09 45.18
N GLY A 270 -12.31 27.18 44.54
CA GLY A 270 -12.76 25.80 44.30
C GLY A 270 -13.83 25.66 43.22
N LYS A 271 -14.29 26.74 42.58
CA LYS A 271 -15.29 26.68 41.51
C LYS A 271 -14.72 25.99 40.29
N GLU A 272 -15.42 24.95 39.84
CA GLU A 272 -15.15 24.25 38.58
C GLU A 272 -16.09 24.78 37.48
N SER A 273 -15.51 25.16 36.36
CA SER A 273 -16.20 25.38 35.08
C SER A 273 -15.86 24.23 34.16
N ALA A 274 -16.85 23.64 33.49
CA ALA A 274 -16.61 22.49 32.62
C ALA A 274 -17.48 22.52 31.36
N ARG A 275 -16.93 22.02 30.26
CA ARG A 275 -17.62 21.78 28.99
C ARG A 275 -17.53 20.29 28.64
N THR A 276 -18.60 19.75 28.08
CA THR A 276 -18.60 18.39 27.55
C THR A 276 -18.40 18.44 26.04
N ASP A 277 -17.36 17.74 25.56
CA ASP A 277 -17.03 17.63 24.15
C ASP A 277 -17.11 16.16 23.71
N ALA A 278 -17.52 15.93 22.45
CA ALA A 278 -17.52 14.62 21.83
C ALA A 278 -16.22 14.39 21.05
N TYR A 279 -15.76 13.13 21.01
CA TYR A 279 -14.57 12.74 20.25
C TYR A 279 -14.81 11.44 19.48
N LEU A 280 -14.10 11.25 18.36
CA LEU A 280 -14.13 10.01 17.56
C LEU A 280 -12.81 9.20 17.68
N ASP A 281 -11.75 9.88 18.08
CA ASP A 281 -10.42 9.31 18.30
C ASP A 281 -9.73 10.06 19.46
N ILE A 282 -8.80 9.37 20.11
CA ILE A 282 -8.00 9.94 21.21
C ILE A 282 -6.56 10.11 20.73
N PRO A 283 -6.08 11.35 20.57
CA PRO A 283 -4.71 11.62 20.18
C PRO A 283 -3.75 11.54 21.38
N LEU A 284 -3.02 10.44 21.48
CA LEU A 284 -2.05 10.19 22.54
C LEU A 284 -0.69 10.79 22.20
N VAL A 285 -0.27 11.73 23.04
CA VAL A 285 1.09 12.28 23.01
C VAL A 285 2.05 11.20 23.52
N ILE A 286 3.07 10.86 22.74
CA ILE A 286 4.04 9.82 23.10
C ILE A 286 5.21 10.41 23.89
N ARG A 287 5.64 11.62 23.51
CA ARG A 287 6.72 12.34 24.17
C ARG A 287 6.18 13.64 24.74
N PRO A 288 6.18 13.83 26.06
CA PRO A 288 5.73 15.09 26.66
C PRO A 288 6.60 16.25 26.21
N PHE A 289 6.01 17.44 26.14
CA PHE A 289 6.69 18.64 25.66
C PHE A 289 7.93 18.96 26.51
N GLY A 290 9.09 19.12 25.87
CA GLY A 290 10.36 19.40 26.53
C GLY A 290 11.03 18.19 27.21
N SER A 291 10.44 17.00 27.12
CA SER A 291 11.06 15.75 27.60
C SER A 291 11.83 15.06 26.48
N GLU A 292 12.96 14.43 26.82
CA GLU A 292 13.67 13.51 25.92
C GLU A 292 13.14 12.07 26.02
N THR A 293 12.41 11.74 27.09
CA THR A 293 11.87 10.40 27.34
C THR A 293 10.42 10.29 26.90
N ALA A 294 10.13 9.29 26.08
CA ALA A 294 8.77 8.91 25.71
C ALA A 294 8.09 8.07 26.79
N TYR A 295 6.76 8.08 26.81
CA TYR A 295 5.95 7.12 27.57
C TYR A 295 6.19 5.71 27.05
N GLN A 296 6.31 4.76 27.96
CA GLN A 296 6.64 3.36 27.64
C GLN A 296 5.41 2.57 27.22
N SER A 297 4.20 3.02 27.58
CA SER A 297 2.96 2.31 27.28
C SER A 297 1.79 3.22 26.93
N VAL A 298 0.78 2.67 26.26
CA VAL A 298 -0.51 3.34 26.01
C VAL A 298 -1.25 3.67 27.31
N ASN A 299 -1.16 2.83 28.33
CA ASN A 299 -1.77 3.10 29.64
C ASN A 299 -1.16 4.34 30.30
N GLU A 300 0.16 4.48 30.25
CA GLU A 300 0.87 5.65 30.76
C GLU A 300 0.47 6.92 30.00
N ALA A 301 0.44 6.86 28.66
CA ALA A 301 0.00 7.98 27.83
C ALA A 301 -1.46 8.39 28.08
N LEU A 302 -2.35 7.43 28.34
CA LEU A 302 -3.76 7.69 28.70
C LEU A 302 -3.90 8.34 30.08
N ASN A 303 -3.11 7.90 31.05
CA ASN A 303 -3.10 8.52 32.39
C ASN A 303 -2.56 9.96 32.31
N ALA A 304 -1.50 10.19 31.54
CA ALA A 304 -0.97 11.53 31.28
C ALA A 304 -1.96 12.41 30.51
N PHE A 305 -2.80 11.83 29.65
CA PHE A 305 -3.84 12.57 28.91
C PHE A 305 -4.90 13.21 29.82
N VAL A 306 -5.20 12.58 30.97
CA VAL A 306 -6.17 13.10 31.96
C VAL A 306 -5.50 13.87 33.10
N GLU A 307 -4.18 13.92 33.15
CA GLU A 307 -3.44 14.63 34.19
C GLU A 307 -3.68 16.15 34.07
N PRO A 308 -4.10 16.84 35.15
CA PRO A 308 -4.38 18.26 35.10
C PRO A 308 -3.11 19.10 34.99
N GLU A 309 -3.13 20.06 34.08
CA GLU A 309 -2.13 21.13 33.99
C GLU A 309 -2.43 22.26 34.99
N ILE A 310 -1.38 22.83 35.57
CA ILE A 310 -1.50 23.99 36.47
C ILE A 310 -1.35 25.28 35.66
N LEU A 311 -2.41 26.07 35.63
CA LEU A 311 -2.43 27.41 35.07
C LEU A 311 -1.93 28.41 36.12
N ASN A 312 -0.64 28.77 36.08
CA ASN A 312 -0.02 29.69 37.02
C ASN A 312 0.85 30.76 36.32
N GLY A 313 1.36 31.72 37.08
CA GLY A 313 2.27 32.76 36.58
C GLY A 313 1.66 33.62 35.46
N CYS A 314 2.28 33.62 34.28
CA CYS A 314 1.77 34.36 33.12
C CYS A 314 0.49 33.74 32.51
N ASN A 315 0.20 32.46 32.80
CA ASN A 315 -0.91 31.70 32.24
C ASN A 315 -2.11 31.59 33.19
N GLN A 316 -2.22 32.46 34.20
CA GLN A 316 -3.32 32.44 35.17
C GLN A 316 -4.70 32.58 34.52
N TYR A 317 -5.65 31.79 35.03
CA TYR A 317 -7.05 31.77 34.61
C TYR A 317 -7.83 32.94 35.23
N PHE A 318 -8.60 33.66 34.42
CA PHE A 318 -9.53 34.66 34.94
C PHE A 318 -10.79 33.97 35.47
N CYS A 319 -10.98 33.98 36.78
CA CYS A 319 -12.14 33.35 37.41
C CYS A 319 -13.27 34.37 37.58
N ASP A 320 -14.41 34.16 36.91
CA ASP A 320 -15.58 35.06 37.00
C ASP A 320 -16.13 35.20 38.42
N HIS A 321 -16.06 34.13 39.23
CA HIS A 321 -16.52 34.15 40.62
C HIS A 321 -15.60 34.97 41.54
N CYS A 322 -14.28 34.91 41.30
CA CYS A 322 -13.32 35.72 42.05
C CYS A 322 -13.16 37.13 41.45
N ASN A 323 -13.56 37.33 40.19
CA ASN A 323 -13.33 38.52 39.39
C ASN A 323 -11.85 38.95 39.33
N LEU A 324 -10.93 37.98 39.30
CA LEU A 324 -9.47 38.19 39.26
C LEU A 324 -8.74 36.98 38.67
N LYS A 325 -7.52 37.19 38.18
CA LYS A 325 -6.64 36.13 37.69
C LYS A 325 -6.15 35.26 38.86
N CYS A 326 -6.43 33.97 38.78
CA CYS A 326 -6.14 32.98 39.81
C CYS A 326 -5.36 31.82 39.21
N ASP A 327 -4.60 31.13 40.06
CA ASP A 327 -4.08 29.82 39.71
C ASP A 327 -5.25 28.83 39.61
N ALA A 328 -5.22 27.95 38.62
CA ALA A 328 -6.28 26.99 38.34
C ALA A 328 -5.70 25.65 37.86
N HIS A 329 -6.42 24.57 38.09
CA HIS A 329 -6.17 23.29 37.42
C HIS A 329 -7.05 23.19 36.20
N LYS A 330 -6.45 22.96 35.03
CA LYS A 330 -7.16 22.65 33.79
C LYS A 330 -6.87 21.21 33.42
N GLY A 331 -7.87 20.46 32.99
CA GLY A 331 -7.68 19.04 32.67
C GLY A 331 -8.83 18.45 31.89
N LEU A 332 -8.64 17.22 31.45
CA LEU A 332 -9.63 16.44 30.71
C LEU A 332 -10.05 15.23 31.54
N LYS A 333 -11.33 14.88 31.52
CA LYS A 333 -11.85 13.65 32.14
C LYS A 333 -12.74 12.89 31.17
N PHE A 334 -12.64 11.58 31.13
CA PHE A 334 -13.54 10.77 30.32
C PHE A 334 -14.90 10.62 31.00
N ILE A 335 -15.97 10.84 30.24
CA ILE A 335 -17.35 10.59 30.69
C ILE A 335 -17.80 9.22 30.18
N SER A 336 -17.48 8.90 28.92
CA SER A 336 -17.84 7.62 28.30
C SER A 336 -16.89 7.30 27.16
N PHE A 337 -16.53 6.02 27.00
CA PHE A 337 -15.80 5.52 25.83
C PHE A 337 -16.73 4.93 24.75
N PRO A 338 -16.34 5.00 23.47
CA PRO A 338 -17.09 4.44 22.34
C PRO A 338 -17.05 2.90 22.30
N TYR A 339 -17.89 2.27 21.48
CA TYR A 339 -17.84 0.82 21.28
C TYR A 339 -16.58 0.35 20.53
N ILE A 340 -16.17 1.09 19.50
CA ILE A 340 -14.86 0.97 18.84
C ILE A 340 -14.01 2.14 19.27
N LEU A 341 -12.94 1.84 20.02
CA LEU A 341 -12.00 2.83 20.52
C LEU A 341 -10.85 3.01 19.54
N THR A 342 -10.66 4.24 19.10
CA THR A 342 -9.57 4.62 18.19
C THR A 342 -8.54 5.45 18.94
N LEU A 343 -7.30 4.98 18.99
CA LEU A 343 -6.16 5.68 19.59
C LEU A 343 -5.16 6.07 18.51
N GLN A 344 -4.92 7.37 18.35
CA GLN A 344 -3.88 7.89 17.45
C GLN A 344 -2.60 8.11 18.26
N LEU A 345 -1.50 7.47 17.88
CA LEU A 345 -0.19 7.70 18.48
C LEU A 345 0.47 8.87 17.76
N LYS A 346 0.61 10.02 18.45
CA LYS A 346 1.24 11.24 17.90
C LYS A 346 2.76 11.05 17.74
N ARG A 347 3.14 10.28 16.72
CA ARG A 347 4.54 9.99 16.35
C ARG A 347 5.17 11.04 15.46
N PHE A 348 4.42 11.97 14.91
CA PHE A 348 4.99 13.07 14.14
C PHE A 348 5.04 14.31 15.01
N ASP A 349 6.25 14.82 15.20
CA ASP A 349 6.51 15.99 16.04
C ASP A 349 7.36 17.01 15.26
N PHE A 350 7.46 18.22 15.78
CA PHE A 350 8.27 19.28 15.21
C PHE A 350 9.46 19.57 16.12
N ASP A 351 10.67 19.29 15.64
CA ASP A 351 11.87 19.61 16.37
C ASP A 351 12.18 21.10 16.22
N TYR A 352 11.96 21.86 17.29
CA TYR A 352 12.21 23.30 17.32
C TYR A 352 13.70 23.67 17.29
N VAL A 353 14.61 22.73 17.59
CA VAL A 353 16.06 22.98 17.51
C VAL A 353 16.52 22.89 16.06
N THR A 354 16.14 21.81 15.37
CA THR A 354 16.53 21.63 13.96
C THR A 354 15.59 22.32 12.98
N MET A 355 14.42 22.79 13.42
CA MET A 355 13.35 23.38 12.59
C MET A 355 12.82 22.45 11.50
N HIS A 356 12.82 21.14 11.76
CA HIS A 356 12.31 20.13 10.83
C HIS A 356 11.28 19.21 11.50
N ARG A 357 10.36 18.66 10.70
CA ARG A 357 9.41 17.65 11.16
C ARG A 357 10.14 16.32 11.38
N ILE A 358 9.94 15.70 12.53
CA ILE A 358 10.57 14.44 12.91
C ILE A 358 9.53 13.36 13.17
N LYS A 359 9.96 12.09 13.05
CA LYS A 359 9.15 10.93 13.44
C LYS A 359 9.74 10.28 14.69
N LEU A 360 8.93 10.15 15.72
CA LEU A 360 9.23 9.50 16.99
C LEU A 360 9.15 7.98 16.81
N ASN A 361 10.31 7.33 16.91
CA ASN A 361 10.43 5.88 16.80
C ASN A 361 10.61 5.20 18.16
N ASP A 362 10.37 5.91 19.26
CA ASP A 362 10.44 5.35 20.62
C ASP A 362 9.50 4.16 20.80
N CYS A 363 9.90 3.22 21.66
CA CYS A 363 9.08 2.06 22.01
C CYS A 363 7.86 2.52 22.81
N VAL A 364 6.67 2.16 22.34
CA VAL A 364 5.41 2.33 23.07
C VAL A 364 4.67 1.01 23.03
N GLU A 365 4.54 0.37 24.19
CA GLU A 365 3.82 -0.88 24.35
C GLU A 365 2.30 -0.63 24.40
N PHE A 366 1.54 -1.53 23.79
CA PHE A 366 0.09 -1.52 23.83
C PHE A 366 -0.43 -2.93 24.12
N PRO A 367 -1.33 -3.09 25.11
CA PRO A 367 -1.80 -4.40 25.51
C PRO A 367 -2.82 -4.96 24.51
N GLU A 368 -2.96 -6.29 24.43
CA GLU A 368 -4.05 -6.91 23.65
C GLU A 368 -5.41 -6.63 24.29
N ILE A 369 -5.49 -6.61 25.63
CA ILE A 369 -6.68 -6.27 26.39
C ILE A 369 -6.43 -4.97 27.17
N LEU A 370 -7.24 -3.95 26.89
CA LEU A 370 -7.14 -2.63 27.52
C LEU A 370 -8.37 -2.40 28.41
N ASN A 371 -8.12 -2.27 29.73
CA ASN A 371 -9.16 -1.88 30.69
C ASN A 371 -9.06 -0.37 30.96
N LEU A 372 -10.16 0.33 30.75
CA LEU A 372 -10.26 1.80 30.90
C LEU A 372 -11.23 2.23 32.00
N ASN A 373 -11.75 1.28 32.78
CA ASN A 373 -12.75 1.57 33.81
C ASN A 373 -12.21 2.53 34.89
N HIS A 374 -10.90 2.52 35.16
CA HIS A 374 -10.26 3.41 36.13
C HIS A 374 -10.23 4.89 35.69
N LEU A 375 -10.46 5.19 34.41
CA LEU A 375 -10.41 6.56 33.86
C LEU A 375 -11.76 7.27 33.87
N ILE A 376 -12.83 6.56 34.26
CA ILE A 376 -14.16 7.15 34.40
C ILE A 376 -14.41 7.43 35.88
N GLU A 377 -14.78 8.66 36.18
CA GLU A 377 -15.21 9.02 37.53
C GLU A 377 -16.60 8.45 37.80
N ASP A 378 -16.72 7.62 38.83
CA ASP A 378 -18.00 7.13 39.30
C ASP A 378 -18.76 8.32 39.92
N PRO A 379 -19.97 8.69 39.46
CA PRO A 379 -20.70 9.85 39.96
C PRO A 379 -21.16 9.74 41.45
N GLN A 380 -20.74 8.70 42.18
CA GLN A 380 -21.14 8.40 43.56
C GLN A 380 -20.06 8.68 44.63
N THR A 381 -18.82 9.02 44.27
CA THR A 381 -17.74 9.25 45.27
C THR A 381 -17.57 10.72 45.68
N ASP A 382 -18.65 11.50 45.72
CA ASP A 382 -18.64 12.85 46.26
C ASP A 382 -19.76 13.02 47.30
N SER A 383 -19.69 12.21 48.37
CA SER A 383 -20.26 12.51 49.70
C SER A 383 -20.05 11.36 50.69
N THR A 384 -18.83 11.16 51.21
CA THR A 384 -18.60 10.72 52.61
C THR A 384 -17.10 10.66 52.95
N GLU A 385 -16.43 11.82 52.99
CA GLU A 385 -15.36 11.96 53.97
C GLU A 385 -16.01 12.12 55.35
N LYS A 386 -16.38 10.99 55.97
CA LYS A 386 -16.71 10.97 57.39
C LYS A 386 -15.40 11.00 58.17
N LYS A 387 -15.21 12.12 58.88
CA LYS A 387 -14.48 12.19 60.14
C LYS A 387 -14.74 10.92 60.96
N SER A 388 -13.70 10.18 61.29
CA SER A 388 -13.67 9.33 62.49
C SER A 388 -12.45 9.71 63.31
N GLY A 389 -12.64 10.74 64.14
CA GLY A 389 -11.83 10.93 65.32
C GLY A 389 -12.16 9.85 66.36
N ALA A 390 -11.11 9.50 67.09
CA ALA A 390 -11.03 8.61 68.24
C ALA A 390 -12.33 8.33 69.02
N ALA A 391 -12.61 7.04 69.21
CA ALA A 391 -13.10 6.46 70.48
C ALA A 391 -13.05 4.93 70.40
N SER A 392 -12.14 4.30 71.15
CA SER A 392 -12.33 2.93 71.63
C SER A 392 -11.81 2.84 73.05
N ASP A 393 -12.73 2.56 73.97
CA ASP A 393 -12.49 2.34 75.38
C ASP A 393 -12.54 0.82 75.65
N SER A 394 -11.55 0.31 76.41
CA SER A 394 -11.47 -0.85 77.32
C SER A 394 -12.25 -2.16 77.02
N CYS A 395 -11.84 -3.40 77.36
CA CYS A 395 -10.82 -4.08 78.19
C CYS A 395 -10.91 -5.60 77.81
N GLU A 396 -9.90 -6.47 77.96
CA GLU A 396 -9.56 -7.27 79.17
C GLU A 396 -8.24 -8.07 78.99
N HIS A 397 -7.58 -8.32 80.14
CA HIS A 397 -6.39 -9.18 80.44
C HIS A 397 -6.54 -10.66 79.97
N SER A 398 -5.55 -11.55 79.89
CA SER A 398 -4.22 -11.85 80.51
C SER A 398 -3.54 -12.91 79.60
N ASP A 399 -2.23 -13.11 79.48
CA ASP A 399 -1.34 -13.78 80.44
C ASP A 399 0.08 -13.94 79.81
N GLU A 400 1.06 -14.17 80.68
CA GLU A 400 2.54 -14.26 80.60
C GLU A 400 3.15 -15.15 79.47
N GLY A 401 4.43 -15.08 79.03
CA GLY A 401 5.62 -14.34 79.44
C GLY A 401 6.90 -14.90 78.75
N ILE A 402 7.95 -14.07 78.73
CA ILE A 402 9.41 -14.36 78.71
C ILE A 402 10.11 -14.83 77.40
N GLY A 403 11.13 -14.06 77.00
CA GLY A 403 12.44 -14.56 76.54
C GLY A 403 13.05 -13.88 75.31
N ASP A 404 14.05 -13.01 75.52
CA ASP A 404 15.37 -12.85 74.84
C ASP A 404 15.52 -13.22 73.33
N GLU A 405 16.35 -12.61 72.49
CA GLU A 405 17.42 -11.62 72.58
C GLU A 405 17.77 -11.20 71.13
N VAL A 406 18.68 -10.24 71.07
CA VAL A 406 19.35 -9.52 69.98
C VAL A 406 19.99 -10.31 68.80
N GLU A 407 20.11 -9.56 67.70
CA GLU A 407 21.22 -9.48 66.72
C GLU A 407 21.38 -10.45 65.53
N MET A 408 21.28 -9.84 64.34
CA MET A 408 22.36 -9.64 63.34
C MET A 408 23.22 -10.83 62.90
N GLY A 409 23.16 -11.17 61.60
CA GLY A 409 24.13 -12.09 61.00
C GLY A 409 23.93 -12.34 59.51
N CYS A 410 24.78 -11.72 58.72
CA CYS A 410 24.86 -11.77 57.26
C CYS A 410 25.59 -13.02 56.72
N SER A 411 25.36 -13.27 55.42
CA SER A 411 26.30 -13.86 54.43
C SER A 411 26.10 -15.32 54.01
N ALA A 412 25.55 -15.44 52.79
CA ALA A 412 26.18 -15.98 51.58
C ALA A 412 26.66 -17.46 51.48
N SER A 413 26.36 -17.99 50.28
CA SER A 413 27.02 -19.03 49.49
C SER A 413 26.61 -20.49 49.70
N GLY A 414 26.37 -21.19 48.59
CA GLY A 414 26.22 -22.64 48.58
C GLY A 414 25.29 -23.20 47.50
N SER A 415 25.79 -23.22 46.27
CA SER A 415 25.32 -23.97 45.09
C SER A 415 24.90 -25.42 45.33
N ALA A 416 23.90 -25.92 44.58
CA ALA A 416 23.92 -27.28 44.01
C ALA A 416 22.85 -27.43 42.90
N SER A 417 23.31 -27.88 41.74
CA SER A 417 22.57 -28.41 40.60
C SER A 417 21.97 -29.78 40.90
N GLU A 418 20.82 -30.10 40.32
CA GLU A 418 20.50 -31.47 39.90
C GLU A 418 19.51 -31.43 38.72
N GLU A 419 19.98 -31.98 37.59
CA GLU A 419 19.19 -32.34 36.43
C GLU A 419 18.55 -33.71 36.68
N THR A 420 17.26 -33.86 36.38
CA THR A 420 16.70 -35.16 36.00
C THR A 420 15.74 -34.96 34.84
N ASP A 421 16.13 -35.58 33.74
CA ASP A 421 15.43 -35.81 32.48
C ASP A 421 14.30 -36.83 32.71
N ASP A 422 13.08 -36.54 32.27
CA ASP A 422 12.14 -37.60 31.91
C ASP A 422 11.30 -37.18 30.70
N SER A 423 11.30 -38.07 29.72
CA SER A 423 10.71 -37.94 28.42
C SER A 423 9.41 -38.72 28.37
N THR A 424 8.29 -38.08 28.02
CA THR A 424 7.10 -38.80 27.57
C THR A 424 6.37 -37.98 26.51
N SER A 425 6.33 -38.53 25.30
CA SER A 425 5.40 -38.13 24.26
C SER A 425 3.99 -38.59 24.64
N ILE A 426 2.95 -37.77 24.36
CA ILE A 426 1.63 -38.17 23.81
C ILE A 426 0.67 -36.96 23.75
N SER A 427 0.13 -36.78 22.54
CA SER A 427 -1.15 -36.19 22.07
C SER A 427 -1.60 -34.77 22.43
N ALA A 428 -1.96 -34.06 21.35
CA ALA A 428 -2.83 -32.90 21.29
C ALA A 428 -4.23 -33.21 21.87
N SER A 429 -4.66 -32.49 22.91
CA SER A 429 -6.09 -32.18 23.17
C SER A 429 -6.39 -31.31 24.42
N ASP A 430 -5.43 -30.73 25.16
CA ASP A 430 -5.76 -30.00 26.40
C ASP A 430 -5.07 -28.64 26.58
N ALA A 431 -5.11 -27.78 25.56
CA ALA A 431 -4.58 -26.40 25.65
C ALA A 431 -5.63 -25.34 26.06
N GLU A 432 -6.88 -25.71 26.33
CA GLU A 432 -7.97 -24.75 26.62
C GLU A 432 -8.29 -24.56 28.11
N ALA A 433 -7.67 -25.32 29.02
CA ALA A 433 -7.96 -25.20 30.45
C ALA A 433 -6.95 -24.34 31.25
N ALA A 434 -5.74 -24.12 30.72
CA ALA A 434 -4.66 -23.42 31.45
C ALA A 434 -4.68 -21.89 31.31
N THR A 435 -5.54 -21.33 30.46
CA THR A 435 -5.70 -19.87 30.25
C THR A 435 -6.69 -19.22 31.20
N ASN A 436 -7.48 -19.99 31.97
CA ASN A 436 -8.53 -19.43 32.84
C ASN A 436 -8.07 -19.05 34.26
N ASP A 437 -6.97 -19.61 34.78
CA ASP A 437 -6.55 -19.32 36.16
C ASP A 437 -5.71 -18.03 36.30
N ARG A 438 -5.05 -17.58 35.22
CA ARG A 438 -4.34 -16.28 35.23
C ARG A 438 -5.28 -15.07 35.08
N ASN A 439 -6.50 -15.28 34.57
CA ASN A 439 -7.51 -14.23 34.41
C ASN A 439 -8.31 -13.94 35.70
N ALA A 440 -8.27 -14.82 36.70
CA ALA A 440 -9.06 -14.65 37.92
C ALA A 440 -8.50 -13.61 38.92
N LEU A 441 -7.23 -13.23 38.82
CA LEU A 441 -6.57 -12.33 39.78
C LEU A 441 -6.60 -10.84 39.38
N HIS A 442 -6.99 -10.51 38.13
CA HIS A 442 -7.09 -9.12 37.64
C HIS A 442 -8.52 -8.53 37.71
N SER A 443 -9.50 -9.30 38.20
CA SER A 443 -10.94 -8.96 38.20
C SER A 443 -11.40 -7.99 39.32
N LYS A 444 -10.52 -7.14 39.86
CA LYS A 444 -10.92 -6.21 40.94
C LYS A 444 -11.54 -4.89 40.47
N GLN A 445 -11.66 -4.65 39.16
CA GLN A 445 -12.45 -3.55 38.59
C GLN A 445 -13.23 -4.05 37.36
N ALA A 446 -14.25 -4.86 37.59
CA ALA A 446 -15.18 -5.27 36.55
C ALA A 446 -16.08 -4.07 36.18
N GLY A 447 -15.89 -3.52 34.99
CA GLY A 447 -16.73 -2.47 34.43
C GLY A 447 -16.83 -2.62 32.91
N PRO A 448 -17.77 -1.92 32.25
CA PRO A 448 -18.12 -2.18 30.85
C PRO A 448 -16.99 -1.78 29.87
N TYR A 449 -15.96 -1.07 30.30
CA TYR A 449 -14.92 -0.51 29.43
C TYR A 449 -13.67 -1.39 29.35
N GLU A 450 -13.88 -2.65 28.99
CA GLU A 450 -12.83 -3.58 28.57
C GLU A 450 -12.81 -3.72 27.04
N TYR A 451 -11.62 -3.66 26.47
CA TYR A 451 -11.40 -3.52 25.04
C TYR A 451 -10.36 -4.53 24.53
N GLU A 452 -10.64 -5.17 23.40
CA GLU A 452 -9.71 -6.07 22.71
C GLU A 452 -9.12 -5.40 21.48
N LEU A 453 -7.80 -5.42 21.34
CA LEU A 453 -7.07 -4.92 20.19
C LEU A 453 -7.37 -5.79 18.96
N PHE A 454 -7.80 -5.15 17.87
CA PHE A 454 -8.07 -5.89 16.63
C PHE A 454 -7.46 -5.24 15.38
N SER A 455 -7.04 -3.98 15.42
CA SER A 455 -6.33 -3.36 14.29
C SER A 455 -5.17 -2.48 14.76
N ILE A 456 -4.04 -2.63 14.07
CA ILE A 456 -2.80 -1.88 14.26
C ILE A 456 -2.42 -1.33 12.89
N MET A 457 -2.61 -0.03 12.68
CA MET A 457 -2.13 0.65 11.48
C MET A 457 -0.69 1.07 11.71
N ILE A 458 0.17 0.72 10.77
CA ILE A 458 1.62 0.85 10.89
C ILE A 458 2.11 1.84 9.85
N HIS A 459 3.04 2.70 10.25
CA HIS A 459 3.77 3.56 9.34
C HIS A 459 5.25 3.18 9.32
N SER A 460 5.77 2.90 8.13
CA SER A 460 7.18 2.64 7.89
C SER A 460 7.77 3.73 7.03
N GLY A 461 8.75 4.47 7.56
CA GLY A 461 9.39 5.59 6.85
C GLY A 461 9.67 6.77 7.76
N SER A 462 9.94 7.93 7.16
CA SER A 462 10.29 9.17 7.85
C SER A 462 9.10 10.13 7.94
N ALA A 463 9.30 11.32 8.51
CA ALA A 463 8.30 12.38 8.51
C ALA A 463 8.04 13.00 7.13
N ALA A 464 8.97 12.82 6.18
CA ALA A 464 8.86 13.35 4.81
C ALA A 464 8.14 12.37 3.86
N GLY A 465 8.07 11.09 4.22
CA GLY A 465 7.36 10.09 3.47
C GLY A 465 7.55 8.69 4.00
N GLY A 466 6.53 7.86 3.82
CA GLY A 466 6.59 6.46 4.16
C GLY A 466 5.49 5.63 3.52
N HIS A 467 5.32 4.43 4.05
CA HIS A 467 4.39 3.42 3.61
C HIS A 467 3.48 3.00 4.77
N TYR A 468 2.18 2.96 4.52
CA TYR A 468 1.17 2.52 5.47
C TYR A 468 0.68 1.11 5.14
N TYR A 469 0.51 0.31 6.17
CA TYR A 469 -0.15 -1.00 6.09
C TYR A 469 -0.84 -1.31 7.42
N ALA A 470 -1.69 -2.32 7.47
CA ALA A 470 -2.44 -2.66 8.69
C ALA A 470 -2.26 -4.12 9.08
N TYR A 471 -2.07 -4.38 10.37
CA TYR A 471 -2.25 -5.69 10.98
C TYR A 471 -3.65 -5.75 11.57
N ILE A 472 -4.44 -6.75 11.19
CA ILE A 472 -5.83 -6.85 11.61
C ILE A 472 -6.12 -8.27 12.09
N LYS A 473 -6.72 -8.39 13.27
CA LYS A 473 -7.26 -9.62 13.83
C LYS A 473 -8.59 -9.92 13.18
N SER A 474 -8.71 -11.10 12.58
CA SER A 474 -9.97 -11.59 12.05
C SER A 474 -10.83 -12.11 13.19
N PHE A 475 -12.07 -11.64 13.25
CA PHE A 475 -13.07 -12.12 14.21
C PHE A 475 -13.64 -13.51 13.85
N ILE A 476 -13.36 -14.01 12.64
CA ILE A 476 -13.87 -15.32 12.17
C ILE A 476 -13.05 -16.48 12.75
N ASP A 477 -11.73 -16.34 12.70
CA ASP A 477 -10.78 -17.40 13.06
C ASP A 477 -9.84 -16.99 14.21
N GLY A 478 -9.95 -15.75 14.71
CA GLY A 478 -9.13 -15.22 15.80
C GLY A 478 -7.67 -14.94 15.43
N ARG A 479 -7.29 -15.05 14.15
CA ARG A 479 -5.90 -14.94 13.69
C ARG A 479 -5.58 -13.53 13.19
N TRP A 480 -4.29 -13.19 13.25
CA TRP A 480 -3.78 -11.92 12.76
C TRP A 480 -3.28 -12.01 11.32
N TYR A 481 -3.62 -11.00 10.53
CA TYR A 481 -3.21 -10.88 9.14
C TYR A 481 -2.60 -9.51 8.87
N SER A 482 -1.54 -9.47 8.07
CA SER A 482 -0.95 -8.26 7.51
C SER A 482 -1.61 -7.93 6.18
N PHE A 483 -2.30 -6.81 6.13
CA PHE A 483 -2.87 -6.21 4.93
C PHE A 483 -1.92 -5.13 4.42
N ASN A 484 -1.04 -5.53 3.51
CA ASN A 484 -0.05 -4.65 2.88
C ASN A 484 -0.39 -4.50 1.39
N ASP A 485 -1.28 -3.55 1.09
CA ASP A 485 -1.84 -3.32 -0.24
C ASP A 485 -2.36 -4.63 -0.86
N GLN A 486 -1.77 -5.06 -1.98
CA GLN A 486 -2.18 -6.23 -2.75
C GLN A 486 -1.80 -7.57 -2.10
N HIS A 487 -0.99 -7.53 -1.03
CA HIS A 487 -0.47 -8.70 -0.35
C HIS A 487 -1.12 -8.85 1.03
N VAL A 488 -1.78 -9.99 1.24
CA VAL A 488 -2.31 -10.37 2.55
C VAL A 488 -1.62 -11.64 3.01
N SER A 489 -1.03 -11.61 4.20
CA SER A 489 -0.31 -12.75 4.80
C SER A 489 -0.64 -12.90 6.28
N ALA A 490 -0.63 -14.12 6.80
CA ALA A 490 -0.75 -14.34 8.24
C ALA A 490 0.50 -13.81 8.97
N ILE A 491 0.34 -13.35 10.22
CA ILE A 491 1.44 -12.86 11.06
C ILE A 491 1.39 -13.47 12.47
N THR A 492 2.49 -13.31 13.20
CA THR A 492 2.64 -13.82 14.58
C THR A 492 2.59 -12.69 15.61
N ASN A 493 2.44 -13.05 16.89
CA ASN A 493 2.51 -12.09 17.99
C ASN A 493 3.88 -11.39 18.09
N ASP A 494 4.96 -12.03 17.65
CA ASP A 494 6.28 -11.40 17.60
C ASP A 494 6.35 -10.32 16.54
N ASP A 495 5.59 -10.44 15.45
CA ASP A 495 5.48 -9.39 14.45
C ASP A 495 4.72 -8.18 14.99
N ILE A 496 3.73 -8.39 15.85
CA ILE A 496 3.01 -7.30 16.55
C ILE A 496 3.97 -6.56 17.50
N LYS A 497 4.76 -7.28 18.32
CA LYS A 497 5.72 -6.65 19.24
C LYS A 497 6.74 -5.77 18.52
N LYS A 498 7.18 -6.16 17.32
CA LYS A 498 8.09 -5.33 16.50
C LYS A 498 7.50 -3.96 16.15
N THR A 499 6.17 -3.81 16.17
CA THR A 499 5.50 -2.55 15.86
C THR A 499 5.44 -1.57 17.04
N HIS A 500 5.84 -1.97 18.25
CA HIS A 500 5.92 -1.06 19.40
C HIS A 500 6.95 0.07 19.17
N GLY A 501 7.99 -0.21 18.37
CA GLY A 501 9.09 0.70 18.08
C GLY A 501 10.32 0.44 18.96
N GLY A 502 11.24 1.41 18.99
CA GLY A 502 12.41 1.44 19.86
C GLY A 502 13.41 0.32 19.58
N SER A 503 13.88 0.20 18.33
CA SER A 503 14.84 -0.82 17.92
C SER A 503 16.06 -0.87 18.86
N ASN A 504 16.05 -1.81 19.80
CA ASN A 504 17.16 -2.16 20.69
C ASN A 504 18.14 -3.08 19.94
N PHE A 505 18.76 -2.59 18.86
CA PHE A 505 19.93 -3.28 18.31
C PHE A 505 21.17 -2.64 18.91
N SER A 506 21.83 -3.37 19.81
CA SER A 506 23.18 -3.07 20.28
C SER A 506 24.06 -2.70 19.08
N LYS A 507 24.84 -1.61 19.20
CA LYS A 507 25.79 -1.07 18.21
C LYS A 507 26.95 -2.04 17.84
N GLY A 508 26.73 -3.34 17.69
CA GLY A 508 27.81 -4.32 17.60
C GLY A 508 27.55 -5.64 16.86
N SER A 509 26.43 -5.84 16.14
CA SER A 509 26.23 -7.06 15.35
C SER A 509 26.34 -6.78 13.85
N TYR A 510 27.24 -7.48 13.16
CA TYR A 510 27.59 -7.34 11.73
C TYR A 510 26.48 -7.77 10.75
N PHE A 511 25.26 -8.00 11.23
CA PHE A 511 24.07 -8.28 10.43
C PHE A 511 23.00 -7.24 10.73
N SER A 512 23.19 -6.01 10.25
CA SER A 512 22.15 -4.97 10.30
C SER A 512 21.01 -5.33 9.33
N PRO A 513 19.76 -5.44 9.81
CA PRO A 513 18.61 -5.22 8.93
C PRO A 513 18.63 -3.76 8.51
N SER A 514 18.29 -3.52 7.24
CA SER A 514 18.20 -2.21 6.60
C SER A 514 17.57 -1.12 7.51
N ALA A 515 18.08 0.12 7.44
CA ALA A 515 17.61 1.31 8.18
C ALA A 515 16.10 1.61 8.01
N TYR A 516 15.43 0.93 7.07
CA TYR A 516 13.98 0.98 6.89
C TYR A 516 13.22 0.32 8.06
N THR A 517 13.77 -0.75 8.67
CA THR A 517 13.10 -1.52 9.73
C THR A 517 13.07 -0.83 11.09
N SER A 518 14.02 0.07 11.38
CA SER A 518 14.05 0.86 12.62
C SER A 518 13.01 1.99 12.65
N SER A 519 12.39 2.27 11.50
CA SER A 519 11.38 3.32 11.33
C SER A 519 9.95 2.78 11.21
N THR A 520 9.74 1.48 11.44
CA THR A 520 8.43 0.83 11.37
C THR A 520 7.80 0.77 12.76
N ASN A 521 6.67 1.45 12.96
CA ASN A 521 5.93 1.38 14.22
C ASN A 521 4.45 1.70 14.05
N ALA A 522 3.67 1.29 15.04
CA ALA A 522 2.24 1.54 15.11
C ALA A 522 1.96 3.05 15.14
N TYR A 523 1.06 3.49 14.28
CA TYR A 523 0.61 4.87 14.16
C TYR A 523 -0.80 5.07 14.76
N MET A 524 -1.68 4.10 14.55
CA MET A 524 -3.07 4.16 15.00
C MET A 524 -3.51 2.76 15.43
N LEU A 525 -4.17 2.69 16.58
CA LEU A 525 -4.67 1.45 17.18
C LEU A 525 -6.19 1.52 17.23
N MET A 526 -6.87 0.41 16.89
CA MET A 526 -8.30 0.26 17.11
C MET A 526 -8.58 -0.93 18.01
N TYR A 527 -9.39 -0.68 19.03
CA TYR A 527 -9.89 -1.68 19.94
C TYR A 527 -11.41 -1.80 19.85
N ARG A 528 -11.93 -2.99 20.10
CA ARG A 528 -13.36 -3.30 20.15
C ARG A 528 -13.77 -3.61 21.58
N GLN A 529 -14.84 -3.00 22.07
CA GLN A 529 -15.38 -3.29 23.40
C GLN A 529 -15.76 -4.78 23.50
N ILE A 530 -15.34 -5.43 24.59
CA ILE A 530 -15.64 -6.83 24.84
C ILE A 530 -17.07 -6.94 25.41
N ASP A 531 -18.06 -6.96 24.52
CA ASP A 531 -19.48 -7.05 24.89
C ASP A 531 -20.20 -8.05 23.99
N LYS A 532 -20.43 -9.27 24.51
CA LYS A 532 -21.08 -10.37 23.77
C LYS A 532 -22.47 -10.00 23.23
N ALA A 533 -23.18 -9.06 23.85
CA ALA A 533 -24.51 -8.65 23.39
C ALA A 533 -24.45 -7.69 22.19
N LYS A 534 -23.36 -6.93 22.06
CA LYS A 534 -23.16 -5.98 20.96
C LYS A 534 -22.30 -6.54 19.83
N ASN A 535 -21.40 -7.47 20.14
CA ASN A 535 -20.48 -8.07 19.20
C ASN A 535 -21.22 -8.77 18.06
N LYS A 536 -21.06 -8.25 16.83
CA LYS A 536 -21.60 -8.86 15.61
C LYS A 536 -20.54 -9.66 14.87
N GLU A 537 -21.04 -10.69 14.19
CA GLU A 537 -20.29 -11.46 13.20
C GLU A 537 -20.44 -10.86 11.79
N PRO A 538 -19.49 -11.15 10.87
CA PRO A 538 -19.62 -10.82 9.45
C PRO A 538 -20.94 -11.31 8.84
N LEU A 539 -21.62 -10.47 8.04
CA LEU A 539 -22.70 -10.96 7.18
C LEU A 539 -22.13 -11.98 6.18
N LYS A 540 -22.77 -13.14 6.08
CA LYS A 540 -22.44 -14.12 5.03
C LYS A 540 -23.13 -13.75 3.72
N VAL A 541 -22.62 -14.26 2.61
CA VAL A 541 -23.16 -14.00 1.26
C VAL A 541 -24.62 -14.48 1.14
N GLU A 542 -24.98 -15.55 1.85
CA GLU A 542 -26.34 -16.08 1.92
C GLU A 542 -27.35 -15.14 2.61
N ASP A 543 -26.86 -14.31 3.55
CA ASP A 543 -27.65 -13.37 4.35
C ASP A 543 -27.72 -11.97 3.74
N PHE A 544 -27.19 -11.78 2.53
CA PHE A 544 -27.20 -10.47 1.86
C PHE A 544 -28.63 -9.98 1.59
N PRO A 545 -28.93 -8.70 1.84
CA PRO A 545 -30.15 -8.05 1.34
C PRO A 545 -30.31 -8.19 -0.19
N GLU A 546 -31.55 -8.14 -0.67
CA GLU A 546 -31.87 -8.36 -2.10
C GLU A 546 -31.17 -7.37 -3.04
N HIS A 547 -31.03 -6.10 -2.65
CA HIS A 547 -30.30 -5.11 -3.46
C HIS A 547 -28.82 -5.48 -3.62
N LEU A 548 -28.19 -6.07 -2.60
CA LEU A 548 -26.81 -6.55 -2.69
C LEU A 548 -26.69 -7.83 -3.52
N LYS A 549 -27.67 -8.73 -3.48
CA LYS A 549 -27.68 -9.90 -4.37
C LYS A 549 -27.77 -9.49 -5.84
N GLN A 550 -28.61 -8.49 -6.15
CA GLN A 550 -28.70 -7.92 -7.49
C GLN A 550 -27.39 -7.23 -7.90
N ALA A 551 -26.81 -6.42 -7.01
CA ALA A 551 -25.51 -5.79 -7.25
C ALA A 551 -24.41 -6.83 -7.48
N LEU A 552 -24.41 -7.95 -6.74
CA LEU A 552 -23.47 -9.05 -6.90
C LEU A 552 -23.61 -9.73 -8.27
N SER A 553 -24.84 -9.96 -8.75
CA SER A 553 -25.06 -10.49 -10.11
C SER A 553 -24.46 -9.56 -11.16
N SER A 554 -24.74 -8.27 -11.07
CA SER A 554 -24.21 -7.26 -11.99
C SER A 554 -22.68 -7.19 -11.96
N VAL A 555 -22.07 -7.24 -10.77
CA VAL A 555 -20.60 -7.27 -10.61
C VAL A 555 -20.00 -8.54 -11.22
N ASN A 556 -20.64 -9.69 -11.05
CA ASN A 556 -20.17 -10.95 -11.63
C ASN A 556 -20.28 -10.96 -13.16
N GLU A 557 -21.40 -10.50 -13.72
CA GLU A 557 -21.61 -10.37 -15.17
C GLU A 557 -20.59 -9.42 -15.81
N GLN A 558 -20.31 -8.28 -15.16
CA GLN A 558 -19.28 -7.35 -15.59
C GLN A 558 -17.89 -7.99 -15.54
N ALA A 559 -17.56 -8.70 -14.45
CA ALA A 559 -16.28 -9.40 -14.32
C ALA A 559 -16.09 -10.52 -15.34
N GLU A 560 -17.16 -11.25 -15.69
CA GLU A 560 -17.14 -12.25 -16.76
C GLU A 560 -16.94 -11.61 -18.14
N THR A 561 -17.60 -10.48 -18.40
CA THR A 561 -17.47 -9.74 -19.66
C THR A 561 -16.05 -9.20 -19.82
N GLU A 562 -15.48 -8.58 -18.78
CA GLU A 562 -14.08 -8.13 -18.75
C GLU A 562 -13.11 -9.30 -18.97
N ARG A 563 -13.39 -10.46 -18.37
CA ARG A 563 -12.59 -11.67 -18.57
C ARG A 563 -12.62 -12.12 -20.03
N ARG A 564 -13.82 -12.21 -20.63
CA ARG A 564 -13.99 -12.58 -22.04
C ARG A 564 -13.27 -11.60 -22.97
N GLN A 565 -13.37 -10.30 -22.69
CA GLN A 565 -12.68 -9.26 -23.46
C GLN A 565 -11.16 -9.39 -23.38
N ARG A 566 -10.60 -9.60 -22.17
CA ARG A 566 -9.15 -9.82 -22.01
C ARG A 566 -8.66 -11.10 -22.67
N GLU A 567 -9.46 -12.16 -22.63
CA GLU A 567 -9.17 -13.41 -23.34
C GLU A 567 -9.17 -13.17 -24.85
N LEU A 568 -10.13 -12.43 -25.38
CA LEU A 568 -10.18 -12.02 -26.79
C LEU A 568 -8.95 -11.19 -27.16
N GLU A 569 -8.62 -10.15 -26.41
CA GLU A 569 -7.44 -9.29 -26.64
C GLU A 569 -6.12 -10.07 -26.60
N ARG A 570 -5.99 -11.06 -25.70
CA ARG A 570 -4.82 -11.96 -25.66
C ARG A 570 -4.74 -12.92 -26.84
N CYS A 571 -5.85 -13.12 -27.54
CA CYS A 571 -5.95 -13.97 -28.71
C CYS A 571 -5.93 -13.18 -30.02
N THR A 572 -6.01 -11.85 -29.98
CA THR A 572 -5.98 -11.00 -31.18
C THR A 572 -4.54 -10.69 -31.61
N CYS A 573 -4.19 -11.12 -32.82
CA CYS A 573 -2.99 -10.71 -33.52
C CYS A 573 -3.19 -9.30 -34.12
N ARG A 574 -2.25 -8.39 -33.85
CA ARG A 574 -2.22 -7.04 -34.43
C ARG A 574 -1.00 -6.89 -35.32
N ILE A 575 -1.19 -6.83 -36.63
CA ILE A 575 -0.09 -6.71 -37.61
C ILE A 575 -0.41 -5.60 -38.61
N ARG A 576 0.61 -4.87 -39.07
CA ARG A 576 0.42 -3.86 -40.11
C ARG A 576 0.38 -4.54 -41.47
N VAL A 577 -0.52 -4.07 -42.32
CA VAL A 577 -0.68 -4.53 -43.70
C VAL A 577 -0.46 -3.33 -44.61
N TYR A 578 0.48 -3.47 -45.53
CA TYR A 578 0.76 -2.50 -46.59
C TYR A 578 0.00 -2.88 -47.85
N PHE A 579 -0.27 -1.90 -48.69
CA PHE A 579 -0.88 -2.09 -50.00
C PHE A 579 -0.34 -1.04 -50.96
N HIS A 580 0.21 -1.48 -52.08
CA HIS A 580 0.59 -0.58 -53.15
C HIS A 580 -0.64 -0.29 -54.02
N ASN A 581 -1.16 0.95 -53.95
CA ASN A 581 -2.36 1.32 -54.68
C ASN A 581 -2.02 1.72 -56.14
N PRO A 582 -2.39 0.92 -57.16
CA PRO A 582 -1.99 1.19 -58.55
C PRO A 582 -2.67 2.43 -59.16
N PHE A 583 -3.77 2.89 -58.57
CA PHE A 583 -4.52 4.06 -59.08
C PHE A 583 -4.00 5.39 -58.51
N LEU A 584 -3.36 5.35 -57.34
CA LEU A 584 -2.83 6.53 -56.66
C LEU A 584 -1.31 6.57 -56.70
N ASP A 585 -0.66 5.51 -57.19
CA ASP A 585 0.80 5.35 -57.21
C ASP A 585 1.43 5.65 -55.85
N ARG A 586 0.80 5.12 -54.79
CA ARG A 586 1.20 5.34 -53.40
C ARG A 586 0.99 4.10 -52.55
N MET A 587 1.89 3.88 -51.62
CA MET A 587 1.74 2.88 -50.57
C MET A 587 0.73 3.35 -49.52
N LEU A 588 -0.18 2.47 -49.14
CA LEU A 588 -1.15 2.64 -48.06
C LEU A 588 -0.86 1.60 -46.99
N ASP A 589 -1.03 1.94 -45.73
CA ASP A 589 -0.95 0.98 -44.63
C ASP A 589 -2.23 1.00 -43.79
N THR A 590 -2.54 -0.15 -43.21
CA THR A 590 -3.61 -0.30 -42.22
C THR A 590 -3.19 -1.30 -41.15
N LYS A 591 -3.80 -1.23 -39.97
CA LYS A 591 -3.60 -2.23 -38.91
C LYS A 591 -4.68 -3.28 -39.03
N LEU A 592 -4.28 -4.54 -39.21
CA LEU A 592 -5.17 -5.68 -39.20
C LEU A 592 -5.23 -6.27 -37.79
N GLU A 593 -6.45 -6.36 -37.26
CA GLU A 593 -6.73 -7.06 -35.99
C GLU A 593 -7.48 -8.35 -36.29
N ILE A 594 -6.82 -9.49 -36.08
CA ILE A 594 -7.35 -10.81 -36.42
C ILE A 594 -7.20 -11.77 -35.25
N HIS A 595 -8.22 -12.58 -34.97
CA HIS A 595 -8.13 -13.61 -33.94
C HIS A 595 -7.14 -14.71 -34.35
N ARG A 596 -6.32 -15.21 -33.43
CA ARG A 596 -5.30 -16.25 -33.67
C ARG A 596 -5.83 -17.51 -34.36
N ASP A 597 -7.10 -17.84 -34.16
CA ASP A 597 -7.74 -19.04 -34.69
C ASP A 597 -8.49 -18.78 -36.02
N GLN A 598 -8.58 -17.52 -36.46
CA GLN A 598 -9.08 -17.19 -37.81
C GLN A 598 -8.02 -17.53 -38.85
N THR A 599 -8.46 -17.86 -40.07
CA THR A 599 -7.59 -18.38 -41.13
C THR A 599 -6.90 -17.26 -41.90
N LEU A 600 -5.89 -17.60 -42.70
CA LEU A 600 -5.29 -16.66 -43.64
C LEU A 600 -6.32 -16.11 -44.63
N SER A 601 -7.26 -16.95 -45.10
CA SER A 601 -8.34 -16.50 -45.97
C SER A 601 -9.21 -15.41 -45.32
N ASP A 602 -9.55 -15.57 -44.03
CA ASP A 602 -10.29 -14.55 -43.27
C ASP A 602 -9.49 -13.25 -43.17
N ALA A 603 -8.17 -13.37 -42.97
CA ALA A 603 -7.24 -12.23 -42.92
C ALA A 603 -7.22 -11.45 -44.24
N VAL A 604 -7.15 -12.18 -45.37
CA VAL A 604 -7.17 -11.60 -46.72
C VAL A 604 -8.51 -10.88 -46.96
N GLU A 605 -9.63 -11.49 -46.60
CA GLU A 605 -10.95 -10.88 -46.76
C GLU A 605 -11.09 -9.60 -45.91
N MET A 606 -10.59 -9.62 -44.68
CA MET A 606 -10.56 -8.44 -43.82
C MET A 606 -9.68 -7.34 -44.42
N ALA A 607 -8.46 -7.64 -44.86
CA ALA A 607 -7.58 -6.65 -45.50
C ALA A 607 -8.21 -6.06 -46.76
N TRP A 608 -8.79 -6.91 -47.62
CA TRP A 608 -9.48 -6.51 -48.85
C TRP A 608 -10.64 -5.54 -48.58
N LYS A 609 -11.42 -5.79 -47.53
CA LYS A 609 -12.49 -4.88 -47.07
C LYS A 609 -11.93 -3.58 -46.47
N HIS A 610 -10.88 -3.63 -45.65
CA HIS A 610 -10.28 -2.45 -45.01
C HIS A 610 -9.71 -1.45 -46.02
N PHE A 611 -9.18 -1.92 -47.14
CA PHE A 611 -8.71 -1.05 -48.23
C PHE A 611 -9.84 -0.63 -49.21
N GLU A 612 -11.11 -0.95 -48.92
CA GLU A 612 -12.28 -0.65 -49.78
C GLU A 612 -12.15 -1.21 -51.21
N MET A 613 -11.52 -2.38 -51.35
CA MET A 613 -11.25 -3.00 -52.64
C MET A 613 -12.39 -3.93 -53.13
N ASP A 614 -13.42 -4.11 -52.31
CA ASP A 614 -14.66 -4.87 -52.61
C ASP A 614 -15.35 -4.43 -53.92
N LYS A 615 -15.13 -3.17 -54.31
CA LYS A 615 -15.69 -2.57 -55.52
C LYS A 615 -14.75 -2.56 -56.72
N LYS A 616 -13.46 -2.90 -56.55
CA LYS A 616 -12.42 -2.70 -57.59
C LYS A 616 -11.73 -3.98 -58.04
N PHE A 617 -11.48 -4.93 -57.13
CA PHE A 617 -10.83 -6.20 -57.44
C PHE A 617 -11.64 -7.36 -56.86
N SER A 618 -11.71 -8.48 -57.57
CA SER A 618 -12.28 -9.71 -57.01
C SER A 618 -11.41 -10.22 -55.87
N ARG A 619 -12.01 -10.92 -54.90
CA ARG A 619 -11.28 -11.57 -53.80
C ARG A 619 -10.17 -12.51 -54.31
N ASP A 620 -10.37 -13.15 -55.46
CA ASP A 620 -9.39 -14.08 -56.07
C ASP A 620 -8.16 -13.38 -56.67
N CYS A 621 -8.18 -12.05 -56.77
CA CYS A 621 -7.09 -11.23 -57.27
C CYS A 621 -6.20 -10.68 -56.15
N VAL A 622 -6.42 -11.07 -54.88
CA VAL A 622 -5.76 -10.48 -53.71
C VAL A 622 -5.19 -11.57 -52.82
N ARG A 623 -3.96 -11.37 -52.33
CA ARG A 623 -3.35 -12.23 -51.32
C ARG A 623 -2.55 -11.43 -50.30
N LEU A 624 -2.24 -12.05 -49.16
CA LEU A 624 -1.33 -11.49 -48.16
C LEU A 624 0.00 -12.24 -48.21
N VAL A 625 1.10 -11.49 -48.24
CA VAL A 625 2.47 -12.01 -48.21
C VAL A 625 3.25 -11.38 -47.06
N LYS A 626 4.30 -12.05 -46.59
CA LYS A 626 5.19 -11.49 -45.58
C LYS A 626 6.11 -10.46 -46.22
N TYR A 627 6.15 -9.27 -45.62
CA TYR A 627 6.84 -8.10 -46.15
C TYR A 627 7.72 -7.47 -45.08
N GLU A 628 8.92 -7.08 -45.48
CA GLU A 628 9.87 -6.36 -44.65
C GLU A 628 10.03 -4.94 -45.18
N GLU A 629 9.32 -3.98 -44.55
CA GLU A 629 9.29 -2.56 -44.97
C GLU A 629 10.69 -1.95 -45.06
N ALA A 630 11.57 -2.26 -44.11
CA ALA A 630 12.92 -1.68 -44.05
C ALA A 630 13.79 -2.02 -45.28
N LEU A 631 13.49 -3.14 -45.95
CA LEU A 631 14.21 -3.62 -47.12
C LEU A 631 13.37 -3.53 -48.40
N ASP A 632 12.11 -3.08 -48.30
CA ASP A 632 11.11 -3.09 -49.37
C ASP A 632 11.07 -4.44 -50.12
N TYR A 633 11.00 -5.53 -49.35
CA TYR A 633 11.19 -6.88 -49.86
C TYR A 633 10.09 -7.84 -49.36
N ILE A 634 9.59 -8.69 -50.26
CA ILE A 634 8.67 -9.78 -49.94
C ILE A 634 9.51 -11.01 -49.57
N ASP A 635 9.43 -11.44 -48.30
CA ASP A 635 10.21 -12.56 -47.79
C ASP A 635 9.60 -13.91 -48.20
N HIS A 636 8.29 -14.06 -48.03
CA HIS A 636 7.63 -15.33 -48.37
C HIS A 636 6.12 -15.18 -48.62
N SER A 637 5.57 -16.09 -49.44
CA SER A 637 4.12 -16.27 -49.64
C SER A 637 3.63 -17.57 -49.00
N TRP A 638 2.37 -17.60 -48.58
CA TRP A 638 1.75 -18.72 -47.88
C TRP A 638 0.85 -19.55 -48.81
N GLU A 639 1.40 -20.04 -49.92
CA GLU A 639 0.61 -20.80 -50.90
C GLU A 639 0.08 -22.11 -50.31
N GLY A 640 -1.23 -22.36 -50.45
CA GLY A 640 -1.89 -23.56 -49.93
C GLY A 640 -2.10 -23.58 -48.41
N HIS A 641 -1.79 -22.48 -47.72
CA HIS A 641 -1.99 -22.32 -46.27
C HIS A 641 -3.19 -21.41 -45.95
N ASP A 642 -4.16 -21.30 -46.86
CA ASP A 642 -5.35 -20.43 -46.72
C ASP A 642 -6.20 -20.78 -45.50
N ASP A 643 -6.24 -22.06 -45.12
CA ASP A 643 -7.00 -22.59 -43.99
C ASP A 643 -6.19 -22.60 -42.68
N ASP A 644 -4.90 -22.24 -42.73
CA ASP A 644 -4.06 -22.27 -41.54
C ASP A 644 -4.39 -21.09 -40.60
N PRO A 645 -4.41 -21.32 -39.28
CA PRO A 645 -4.67 -20.26 -38.31
C PRO A 645 -3.59 -19.18 -38.36
N MET A 646 -4.01 -17.93 -38.34
CA MET A 646 -3.10 -16.78 -38.38
C MET A 646 -2.11 -16.79 -37.21
N GLY A 647 -2.52 -17.32 -36.04
CA GLY A 647 -1.63 -17.51 -34.90
C GLY A 647 -0.48 -18.48 -35.16
N SER A 648 -0.67 -19.49 -36.00
CA SER A 648 0.42 -20.40 -36.42
C SER A 648 1.36 -19.68 -37.39
N LEU A 649 0.78 -19.03 -38.40
CA LEU A 649 1.51 -18.35 -39.49
C LEU A 649 2.35 -17.16 -39.01
N LEU A 650 1.88 -16.42 -38.00
CA LEU A 650 2.62 -15.30 -37.40
C LEU A 650 3.59 -15.72 -36.28
N GLY A 651 3.60 -17.01 -35.92
CA GLY A 651 4.43 -17.54 -34.83
C GLY A 651 3.96 -17.08 -33.45
N GLY A 652 2.64 -17.11 -33.22
CA GLY A 652 1.94 -16.77 -31.99
C GLY A 652 1.45 -15.32 -31.93
N VAL A 653 0.61 -15.02 -30.93
CA VAL A 653 0.13 -13.66 -30.68
C VAL A 653 1.26 -12.82 -30.09
N LYS A 654 1.64 -11.75 -30.77
CA LYS A 654 2.68 -10.80 -30.32
C LYS A 654 2.16 -9.37 -30.38
N THR A 655 2.70 -8.52 -29.51
CA THR A 655 2.40 -7.07 -29.49
C THR A 655 3.01 -6.34 -30.67
N LEU A 656 4.18 -6.80 -31.13
CA LEU A 656 4.83 -6.36 -32.36
C LEU A 656 5.42 -7.57 -33.07
N TYR A 657 5.24 -7.62 -34.38
CA TYR A 657 5.91 -8.57 -35.25
C TYR A 657 7.21 -7.94 -35.79
N SER A 658 8.19 -8.76 -36.15
CA SER A 658 9.45 -8.31 -36.76
C SER A 658 9.33 -8.05 -38.26
N PHE A 659 8.13 -8.23 -38.80
CA PHE A 659 7.77 -8.13 -40.19
C PHE A 659 6.32 -7.64 -40.26
N ASP A 660 5.93 -7.15 -41.42
CA ASP A 660 4.57 -6.72 -41.73
C ASP A 660 4.00 -7.59 -42.85
N LEU A 661 2.73 -7.37 -43.19
CA LEU A 661 2.12 -8.03 -44.34
C LEU A 661 2.05 -7.04 -45.50
N LEU A 662 2.11 -7.54 -46.73
CA LEU A 662 1.75 -6.80 -47.92
C LEU A 662 0.55 -7.47 -48.56
N MET A 663 -0.46 -6.68 -48.88
CA MET A 663 -1.58 -7.08 -49.71
C MET A 663 -1.17 -6.92 -51.17
N GLU A 664 -0.96 -8.04 -51.85
CA GLU A 664 -0.57 -8.08 -53.24
C GLU A 664 -1.81 -8.27 -54.12
N VAL A 665 -1.85 -7.57 -55.24
CA VAL A 665 -2.97 -7.60 -56.19
C VAL A 665 -2.45 -8.02 -57.56
N LYS A 666 -3.15 -8.95 -58.20
CA LYS A 666 -2.85 -9.40 -59.57
C LYS A 666 -3.94 -9.04 -60.56
N ASN A 667 -3.60 -9.03 -61.84
CA ASN A 667 -4.62 -8.97 -62.89
C ASN A 667 -5.38 -10.30 -63.00
N PRO A 668 -6.66 -10.30 -63.43
CA PRO A 668 -7.46 -11.54 -63.55
C PRO A 668 -6.90 -12.60 -64.50
N GLN A 669 -5.96 -12.24 -65.38
CA GLN A 669 -5.33 -13.12 -66.36
C GLN A 669 -3.95 -13.65 -65.93
N GLU A 670 -3.44 -13.19 -64.78
CA GLU A 670 -2.12 -13.53 -64.27
C GLU A 670 -2.23 -14.53 -63.11
N GLU A 671 -1.17 -15.30 -62.90
CA GLU A 671 -0.97 -16.14 -61.73
C GLU A 671 -0.03 -15.43 -60.75
N PHE A 672 -0.21 -15.71 -59.46
CA PHE A 672 0.63 -15.14 -58.43
C PHE A 672 2.01 -15.81 -58.44
N GLU A 673 3.10 -15.04 -58.32
CA GLU A 673 4.45 -15.61 -58.21
C GLU A 673 4.68 -16.21 -56.82
N GLU A 674 5.25 -17.41 -56.72
CA GLU A 674 5.54 -18.01 -55.41
C GLU A 674 6.83 -17.43 -54.81
N TYR A 675 6.79 -16.98 -53.56
CA TYR A 675 7.96 -16.47 -52.83
C TYR A 675 8.39 -17.45 -51.74
N LYS A 676 9.56 -18.07 -51.90
CA LYS A 676 10.16 -18.97 -50.90
C LYS A 676 11.20 -18.23 -50.07
N SER A 677 11.12 -18.37 -48.74
CA SER A 677 12.01 -17.68 -47.82
C SER A 677 13.49 -17.97 -48.12
N GLY A 678 14.28 -16.92 -48.32
CA GLY A 678 15.71 -17.01 -48.65
C GLY A 678 16.05 -17.10 -50.14
N GLU A 679 15.08 -17.16 -51.05
CA GLU A 679 15.34 -17.00 -52.49
C GLU A 679 15.44 -15.52 -52.84
N ARG A 680 16.68 -15.06 -53.03
CA ARG A 680 16.99 -13.69 -53.44
C ARG A 680 16.57 -13.50 -54.90
N LEU A 681 15.35 -13.04 -55.15
CA LEU A 681 14.94 -12.59 -56.48
C LEU A 681 15.66 -11.26 -56.79
N THR A 682 16.77 -11.35 -57.52
CA THR A 682 17.21 -10.25 -58.37
C THR A 682 16.15 -10.09 -59.45
N ASN A 683 15.29 -9.07 -59.34
CA ASN A 683 14.88 -8.19 -60.44
C ASN A 683 13.65 -7.37 -60.06
N MET A 684 13.84 -6.07 -59.83
CA MET A 684 12.88 -5.04 -60.22
C MET A 684 13.64 -3.89 -60.87
N GLN A 685 14.21 -4.13 -62.05
CA GLN A 685 14.50 -3.12 -63.07
C GLN A 685 14.38 -3.76 -64.45
N GLY A 686 13.40 -3.29 -65.24
CA GLY A 686 13.10 -3.65 -66.63
C GLY A 686 11.70 -4.25 -66.75
N GLU A 687 10.70 -3.63 -67.40
CA GLU A 687 10.60 -2.54 -68.38
C GLU A 687 9.45 -1.58 -68.05
#